data_AF-A0A966UMS1-F1
#
_entry.id   AF-A0A966UMS1-F1
#
_cell.length_a   1.000
_cell.length_b   1.000
_cell.length_c   1.000
_cell.angle_alpha   90.00
_cell.angle_beta   90.00
_cell.angle_gamma   90.00
#
_symmetry.space_group_name_H-M   'P 1'
#
loop_
_entity.id
_entity.type
_entity.pdbx_description
1 polymer ?
#
loop_
_entity_poly.entity_id
_entity_poly.type
_entity_poly.pdbx_seq_one_letter_code
_entity_poly.pdbx_strand_id
1 'polypeptide(L)'
;MASEEITYDIRPAMTGATVNKTSSNNQDSAEKNVLHEYASYNYVWTLSALSQEDLKKPQSIAKNKPRDIIAKSSGIGTEGNFSSFNASGSVKGAKTVVDTEDTGTVYTDYKHTDSIIRARASSNEILKRGHDIFFEKVEINGIHRPNEQRKMMNFTKIEMVLHEPYGVTLFEKLKAAAFNNKFMDHIDAPYLLTLEFRGYDNLGNPKTVVTKRVLPIKIVNAEMDINAGGTIYTMSAVPWTEFAMTDRFLYIRGSGSTNWKTPFNTKTGETLVEAMNRLADTLNKMQDVEIERKMRELKDTYAIEIVNVPVKNTGSGNWNLGSLGSKFQISVRPNESIAKVITDCVQQADGFRNIGEIVKKYWQEVGEEQESKYNQTEAQADSPSSGKEPYVPWFKVVTNVETDTARFDSILGMHPKKITYTIIPYAVHVMNFTLPGLSASPLWGKTVKKRYNYIYTGANNDILDLKINYKFGYFQAALVDGTGADATTKKQVKDLSLQELVQTYRSYVKDQPEGTLPLRRYPSYSKSADPSSGAGASKTQVDEFYEYLTSPMGDMVNVQMTILGDPAFIGQDFALPYENKSSNTSSDFSSFSGKAWDKDLGCFNFDQAEPFVTLDFRFPTDIDEKRSVMNFKNLENIVFSGLYKVVSVDSIFDGGKFTQVLDLVRFNNQGKEMTSVASLSEMQKIVEKKKAEATAKATGNSSPNITDTGVFY
;
A
#
# COMPACT_ATOMS: atom_id res chain seq x y z
N MET A 1 -75.12 26.75 1.27
CA MET A 1 -75.72 25.64 2.05
C MET A 1 -75.93 24.48 1.09
N ALA A 2 -75.70 23.25 1.59
CA ALA A 2 -75.95 21.95 0.93
C ALA A 2 -75.01 21.64 -0.26
N SER A 3 -73.96 20.82 -0.07
CA SER A 3 -73.92 19.34 0.04
C SER A 3 -73.92 18.66 -1.32
N GLU A 4 -72.77 18.10 -1.71
CA GLU A 4 -72.75 16.90 -2.55
C GLU A 4 -71.46 16.09 -2.28
N GLU A 5 -71.67 14.79 -2.16
CA GLU A 5 -70.77 13.76 -1.67
C GLU A 5 -69.63 13.47 -2.66
N ILE A 6 -68.42 13.21 -2.12
CA ILE A 6 -67.44 12.37 -2.82
C ILE A 6 -67.03 11.27 -1.85
N THR A 7 -67.59 10.09 -2.10
CA THR A 7 -67.24 8.79 -1.53
C THR A 7 -65.75 8.52 -1.64
N TYR A 8 -65.07 8.37 -0.50
CA TYR A 8 -63.75 7.74 -0.44
C TYR A 8 -63.93 6.22 -0.29
N ASP A 9 -63.67 5.49 -1.37
CA ASP A 9 -63.61 4.03 -1.35
C ASP A 9 -62.38 3.53 -0.59
N ILE A 10 -62.58 2.41 0.10
CA ILE A 10 -61.80 1.91 1.22
C ILE A 10 -60.91 0.75 0.72
N ARG A 11 -59.58 0.98 0.72
CA ARG A 11 -58.45 0.00 0.67
C ARG A 11 -58.12 -0.59 -0.73
N PRO A 12 -56.81 -0.79 -1.07
CA PRO A 12 -55.82 -1.47 -0.23
C PRO A 12 -54.68 -0.57 0.27
N ALA A 13 -54.61 -0.47 1.60
CA ALA A 13 -53.32 -0.57 2.27
C ALA A 13 -52.72 -1.94 1.90
N MET A 14 -51.45 -1.97 1.53
CA MET A 14 -50.72 -3.06 0.85
C MET A 14 -50.68 -2.99 -0.68
N THR A 15 -50.01 -1.96 -1.22
CA THR A 15 -49.06 -2.09 -2.33
C THR A 15 -48.14 -0.88 -2.29
N GLY A 16 -46.83 -1.12 -2.24
CA GLY A 16 -45.82 -0.06 -2.18
C GLY A 16 -45.90 0.87 -3.39
N ALA A 17 -46.34 2.10 -3.17
CA ALA A 17 -46.11 3.19 -4.09
C ALA A 17 -44.65 3.63 -3.93
N THR A 18 -43.85 3.25 -4.91
CA THR A 18 -42.47 3.66 -5.15
C THR A 18 -42.34 5.18 -5.12
N VAL A 19 -41.71 5.69 -4.06
CA VAL A 19 -40.97 6.95 -4.15
C VAL A 19 -39.91 6.76 -5.22
N ASN A 20 -39.92 7.64 -6.22
CA ASN A 20 -39.07 7.61 -7.40
C ASN A 20 -37.63 7.21 -7.06
N LYS A 21 -37.28 5.98 -7.47
CA LYS A 21 -35.90 5.56 -7.71
C LYS A 21 -35.35 6.43 -8.85
N THR A 22 -34.73 7.55 -8.53
CA THR A 22 -33.64 8.03 -9.37
C THR A 22 -32.40 7.23 -8.98
N SER A 23 -31.85 6.55 -10.00
CA SER A 23 -30.60 5.78 -10.05
C SER A 23 -30.45 4.52 -9.17
N SER A 24 -31.15 3.43 -9.53
CA SER A 24 -30.77 2.06 -9.14
C SER A 24 -29.98 1.29 -10.22
N ASN A 25 -29.18 1.99 -11.03
CA ASN A 25 -28.28 1.38 -12.03
C ASN A 25 -26.78 1.68 -11.79
N ASN A 26 -26.39 2.13 -10.59
CA ASN A 26 -25.03 1.84 -10.13
C ASN A 26 -25.07 0.39 -9.64
N GLN A 27 -24.64 -0.56 -10.47
CA GLN A 27 -24.25 -1.87 -9.96
C GLN A 27 -23.28 -1.61 -8.79
N ASP A 28 -23.63 -2.11 -7.61
CA ASP A 28 -22.79 -2.00 -6.42
C ASP A 28 -21.51 -2.79 -6.73
N SER A 29 -20.46 -2.10 -7.19
CA SER A 29 -19.20 -2.70 -7.63
C SER A 29 -18.35 -3.22 -6.47
N ALA A 30 -18.85 -3.10 -5.24
CA ALA A 30 -18.21 -3.56 -4.03
C ALA A 30 -18.42 -5.07 -3.88
N GLU A 31 -17.31 -5.77 -3.66
CA GLU A 31 -17.30 -7.21 -3.41
C GLU A 31 -17.79 -7.49 -1.99
N LYS A 32 -18.69 -8.46 -1.84
CA LYS A 32 -19.14 -8.90 -0.52
C LYS A 32 -18.00 -9.63 0.20
N ASN A 33 -18.08 -9.73 1.52
CA ASN A 33 -17.18 -10.59 2.28
C ASN A 33 -17.54 -12.06 1.98
N VAL A 34 -16.58 -12.78 1.39
CA VAL A 34 -16.72 -14.17 0.94
C VAL A 34 -16.95 -15.15 2.10
N LEU A 35 -16.62 -14.76 3.33
CA LEU A 35 -16.85 -15.58 4.51
C LEU A 35 -18.35 -15.72 4.85
N HIS A 36 -19.20 -14.79 4.41
CA HIS A 36 -20.66 -14.88 4.58
C HIS A 36 -21.30 -16.03 3.80
N GLU A 37 -20.55 -16.67 2.88
CA GLU A 37 -21.02 -17.87 2.20
C GLU A 37 -20.93 -19.14 3.07
N TYR A 38 -20.20 -19.08 4.18
CA TYR A 38 -20.13 -20.16 5.16
C TYR A 38 -21.18 -19.98 6.24
N ALA A 39 -21.86 -21.06 6.62
CA ALA A 39 -22.64 -21.10 7.85
C ALA A 39 -21.73 -21.16 9.08
N SER A 40 -20.63 -21.90 8.95
CA SER A 40 -19.56 -21.98 9.92
C SER A 40 -18.25 -22.24 9.19
N TYR A 41 -17.16 -21.63 9.64
CA TYR A 41 -15.83 -21.83 9.05
C TYR A 41 -14.77 -21.93 10.14
N ASN A 42 -13.62 -22.48 9.74
CA ASN A 42 -12.39 -22.51 10.50
C ASN A 42 -11.24 -22.09 9.58
N TYR A 43 -10.13 -21.64 10.16
CA TYR A 43 -8.89 -21.36 9.45
C TYR A 43 -7.83 -22.40 9.80
N VAL A 44 -7.01 -22.76 8.83
CA VAL A 44 -5.92 -23.73 9.00
C VAL A 44 -4.62 -23.06 8.60
N TRP A 45 -3.71 -22.94 9.57
CA TRP A 45 -2.34 -22.50 9.33
C TRP A 45 -1.43 -23.70 9.12
N THR A 46 -0.50 -23.57 8.17
CA THR A 46 0.59 -24.53 7.95
C THR A 46 1.91 -23.77 7.82
N LEU A 47 2.90 -24.12 8.64
CA LEU A 47 4.28 -23.67 8.51
C LEU A 47 5.10 -24.77 7.85
N SER A 48 5.75 -24.45 6.74
CA SER A 48 6.58 -25.38 5.99
C SER A 48 7.88 -24.74 5.54
N ALA A 49 8.84 -25.56 5.10
CA ALA A 49 10.04 -25.04 4.45
C ALA A 49 9.71 -24.45 3.07
N LEU A 50 10.60 -23.59 2.57
CA LEU A 50 10.56 -23.08 1.21
C LEU A 50 11.94 -23.19 0.57
N SER A 51 12.00 -23.60 -0.70
CA SER A 51 13.27 -23.67 -1.41
C SER A 51 13.57 -22.37 -2.16
N GLN A 52 14.85 -22.11 -2.44
CA GLN A 52 15.23 -20.99 -3.30
C GLN A 52 14.69 -21.14 -4.73
N GLU A 53 14.47 -22.37 -5.21
CA GLU A 53 13.90 -22.63 -6.53
C GLU A 53 12.43 -22.23 -6.61
N ASP A 54 11.67 -22.45 -5.53
CA ASP A 54 10.27 -21.99 -5.42
C ASP A 54 10.18 -20.47 -5.36
N LEU A 55 11.08 -19.81 -4.63
CA LEU A 55 11.16 -18.34 -4.55
C LEU A 55 11.49 -17.68 -5.90
N LYS A 56 12.15 -18.39 -6.83
CA LYS A 56 12.37 -17.91 -8.21
C LYS A 56 11.15 -18.05 -9.09
N LYS A 57 10.13 -18.81 -8.66
CA LYS A 57 8.85 -18.99 -9.35
C LYS A 57 7.66 -18.70 -8.41
N PRO A 58 7.50 -17.47 -7.89
CA PRO A 58 6.44 -17.09 -6.96
C PRO A 58 5.04 -17.59 -7.30
N GLN A 59 4.65 -17.54 -8.59
CA GLN A 59 3.33 -18.00 -9.07
C GLN A 59 3.06 -19.49 -8.83
N SER A 60 4.11 -20.29 -8.71
CA SER A 60 4.00 -21.73 -8.46
C SER A 60 3.83 -22.07 -6.97
N ILE A 61 4.24 -21.17 -6.06
CA ILE A 61 4.18 -21.39 -4.60
C ILE A 61 2.76 -21.67 -4.14
N ALA A 62 1.78 -20.92 -4.66
CA ALA A 62 0.37 -21.10 -4.32
C ALA A 62 -0.21 -22.45 -4.77
N LYS A 63 0.31 -22.99 -5.89
CA LYS A 63 -0.17 -24.24 -6.51
C LYS A 63 0.52 -25.48 -5.97
N ASN A 64 1.77 -25.34 -5.52
CA ASN A 64 2.56 -26.45 -5.02
C ASN A 64 2.05 -26.91 -3.64
N LYS A 65 2.17 -28.22 -3.38
CA LYS A 65 1.94 -28.78 -2.05
C LYS A 65 3.07 -28.31 -1.11
N PRO A 66 2.77 -27.83 0.12
CA PRO A 66 3.78 -27.50 1.11
C PRO A 66 4.72 -28.70 1.34
N ARG A 67 6.03 -28.44 1.46
CA ARG A 67 7.06 -29.47 1.68
C ARG A 67 7.71 -29.27 3.04
N ASP A 68 8.14 -30.35 3.67
CA ASP A 68 8.77 -30.32 5.00
C ASP A 68 7.92 -29.52 6.00
N ILE A 69 6.70 -30.01 6.27
CA ILE A 69 5.78 -29.35 7.19
C ILE A 69 6.33 -29.42 8.61
N ILE A 70 6.43 -28.26 9.27
CA ILE A 70 7.00 -28.08 10.61
C ILE A 70 5.89 -28.00 11.66
N ALA A 71 4.80 -27.27 11.36
CA ALA A 71 3.65 -27.07 12.24
C ALA A 71 2.36 -26.93 11.41
N LYS A 72 1.23 -27.40 11.94
CA LYS A 72 -0.07 -27.34 11.25
C LYS A 72 -1.21 -27.34 12.26
N SER A 73 -2.17 -26.42 12.13
CA SER A 73 -3.29 -26.28 13.07
C SER A 73 -4.18 -27.52 13.16
N SER A 74 -4.24 -28.34 12.10
CA SER A 74 -5.02 -29.58 12.05
C SER A 74 -4.22 -30.85 12.33
N GLY A 75 -2.95 -30.71 12.75
CA GLY A 75 -2.02 -31.83 12.83
C GLY A 75 -1.35 -32.14 11.50
N ILE A 76 -0.12 -32.64 11.57
CA ILE A 76 0.74 -32.96 10.43
C ILE A 76 0.31 -34.30 9.81
N GLY A 77 -0.01 -35.29 10.65
CA GLY A 77 -0.38 -36.64 10.21
C GLY A 77 0.66 -37.29 9.27
N THR A 78 0.21 -38.13 8.34
CA THR A 78 1.06 -38.74 7.30
C THR A 78 1.40 -37.78 6.14
N GLU A 79 0.94 -36.52 6.20
CA GLU A 79 1.01 -35.54 5.12
C GLU A 79 2.23 -34.61 5.19
N GLY A 80 3.22 -34.89 6.05
CA GLY A 80 4.37 -34.01 6.27
C GLY A 80 5.21 -33.66 5.02
N ASN A 81 5.02 -34.41 3.92
CA ASN A 81 5.62 -34.18 2.61
C ASN A 81 7.12 -33.85 2.70
N PHE A 82 7.84 -34.68 3.46
CA PHE A 82 9.24 -34.49 3.79
C PHE A 82 10.12 -34.72 2.56
N SER A 83 11.00 -33.77 2.26
CA SER A 83 11.95 -33.90 1.18
C SER A 83 13.08 -34.86 1.56
N SER A 84 13.82 -35.33 0.55
CA SER A 84 14.96 -36.21 0.77
C SER A 84 16.05 -35.49 1.56
N PHE A 85 16.64 -36.18 2.54
CA PHE A 85 17.76 -35.63 3.30
C PHE A 85 18.92 -35.28 2.36
N ASN A 86 19.45 -34.07 2.48
CA ASN A 86 20.56 -33.59 1.65
C ASN A 86 21.91 -34.20 2.13
N ALA A 87 22.06 -35.51 1.97
CA ALA A 87 23.21 -36.28 2.46
C ALA A 87 24.53 -35.92 1.75
N SER A 88 24.47 -35.28 0.57
CA SER A 88 25.67 -34.94 -0.21
C SER A 88 26.33 -33.63 0.21
N GLY A 89 25.67 -32.82 1.08
CA GLY A 89 26.20 -31.57 1.64
C GLY A 89 26.81 -30.61 0.62
N SER A 90 26.42 -30.71 -0.66
CA SER A 90 27.23 -30.24 -1.78
C SER A 90 27.16 -28.71 -1.94
N VAL A 91 27.88 -28.01 -1.09
CA VAL A 91 28.12 -26.58 -1.19
C VAL A 91 29.58 -26.40 -1.61
N LYS A 92 29.79 -25.88 -2.83
CA LYS A 92 31.11 -25.60 -3.37
C LYS A 92 31.68 -24.38 -2.64
N GLY A 93 32.61 -24.61 -1.71
CA GLY A 93 33.25 -23.53 -0.95
C GLY A 93 34.18 -23.96 0.19
N ALA A 94 34.15 -25.21 0.64
CA ALA A 94 35.11 -25.68 1.65
C ALA A 94 36.53 -25.69 1.08
N LYS A 95 37.43 -24.92 1.69
CA LYS A 95 38.83 -24.80 1.25
C LYS A 95 39.56 -26.12 1.50
N THR A 96 40.20 -26.69 0.49
CA THR A 96 41.23 -27.71 0.74
C THR A 96 42.44 -27.02 1.34
N VAL A 97 42.66 -27.17 2.65
CA VAL A 97 43.92 -26.74 3.28
C VAL A 97 44.93 -27.85 3.05
N VAL A 98 45.91 -27.60 2.17
CA VAL A 98 47.08 -28.47 2.03
C VAL A 98 48.12 -27.94 3.00
N ASP A 99 48.40 -28.71 4.05
CA ASP A 99 49.52 -28.42 4.93
C ASP A 99 50.81 -28.82 4.19
N THR A 100 51.69 -27.85 3.94
CA THR A 100 52.94 -28.06 3.18
C THR A 100 54.13 -28.40 4.09
N GLU A 101 53.90 -28.54 5.39
CA GLU A 101 54.95 -28.90 6.35
C GLU A 101 54.64 -30.28 6.98
N ASP A 102 55.20 -31.30 6.32
CA ASP A 102 55.75 -32.53 6.88
C ASP A 102 54.92 -33.81 7.04
N THR A 103 53.68 -33.86 6.53
CA THR A 103 53.12 -35.13 6.04
C THR A 103 52.22 -34.82 4.86
N GLY A 104 52.37 -35.50 3.72
CA GLY A 104 51.49 -35.34 2.54
C GLY A 104 50.03 -35.77 2.76
N THR A 105 49.50 -35.60 3.97
CA THR A 105 48.14 -35.91 4.37
C THR A 105 47.26 -34.72 4.01
N VAL A 106 46.44 -34.89 2.97
CA VAL A 106 45.43 -33.89 2.60
C VAL A 106 44.33 -33.89 3.66
N TYR A 107 44.32 -32.90 4.55
CA TYR A 107 43.13 -32.60 5.35
C TYR A 107 42.18 -31.78 4.49
N THR A 108 41.24 -32.47 3.87
CA THR A 108 40.07 -31.81 3.30
C THR A 108 39.24 -31.24 4.45
N ASP A 109 38.74 -30.02 4.30
CA ASP A 109 37.79 -29.34 5.19
C ASP A 109 36.39 -30.01 5.20
N TYR A 110 36.35 -31.32 4.91
CA TYR A 110 35.16 -32.18 5.07
C TYR A 110 34.77 -32.36 6.54
N LYS A 111 35.66 -32.11 7.51
CA LYS A 111 35.34 -32.32 8.94
C LYS A 111 34.21 -31.41 9.44
N HIS A 112 34.10 -30.18 8.93
CA HIS A 112 33.04 -29.24 9.32
C HIS A 112 31.71 -29.51 8.59
N THR A 113 31.75 -29.94 7.34
CA THR A 113 30.54 -30.30 6.58
C THR A 113 29.98 -31.65 7.08
N ASP A 114 30.83 -32.64 7.36
CA ASP A 114 30.41 -33.93 7.93
C ASP A 114 29.88 -33.82 9.36
N SER A 115 30.39 -32.89 10.17
CA SER A 115 29.84 -32.65 11.52
C SER A 115 28.45 -32.01 11.43
N ILE A 116 28.24 -31.06 10.52
CA ILE A 116 26.92 -30.47 10.25
C ILE A 116 25.96 -31.53 9.72
N ILE A 117 26.35 -32.31 8.71
CA ILE A 117 25.49 -33.37 8.13
C ILE A 117 25.07 -34.38 9.21
N ARG A 118 26.00 -34.83 10.06
CA ARG A 118 25.68 -35.73 11.18
C ARG A 118 24.74 -35.10 12.19
N ALA A 119 24.95 -33.83 12.54
CA ALA A 119 24.05 -33.10 13.43
C ALA A 119 22.64 -32.99 12.84
N ARG A 120 22.52 -32.69 11.53
CA ARG A 120 21.23 -32.55 10.84
C ARG A 120 20.53 -33.87 10.56
N ALA A 121 21.24 -34.99 10.50
CA ALA A 121 20.64 -36.31 10.32
C ALA A 121 19.67 -36.65 11.47
N SER A 122 20.09 -36.39 12.71
CA SER A 122 19.24 -36.57 13.91
C SER A 122 18.01 -35.65 13.87
N SER A 123 18.21 -34.37 13.53
CA SER A 123 17.11 -33.41 13.37
C SER A 123 16.12 -33.84 12.28
N ASN A 124 16.61 -34.43 11.19
CA ASN A 124 15.78 -34.90 10.09
C ASN A 124 14.95 -36.14 10.45
N GLU A 125 15.48 -37.03 11.30
CA GLU A 125 14.66 -38.10 11.88
C GLU A 125 13.52 -37.53 12.72
N ILE A 126 13.79 -36.50 13.54
CA ILE A 126 12.77 -35.82 14.35
C ILE A 126 11.69 -35.19 13.46
N LEU A 127 12.09 -34.52 12.36
CA LEU A 127 11.15 -33.98 11.39
C LEU A 127 10.23 -35.07 10.81
N LYS A 128 10.81 -36.20 10.39
CA LYS A 128 10.07 -37.32 9.80
C LYS A 128 9.13 -38.05 10.76
N ARG A 129 9.36 -37.97 12.07
CA ARG A 129 8.42 -38.51 13.08
C ARG A 129 7.08 -37.78 13.06
N GLY A 130 7.02 -36.57 12.51
CA GLY A 130 5.76 -35.86 12.28
C GLY A 130 4.99 -35.52 13.56
N HIS A 131 5.69 -35.33 14.70
CA HIS A 131 5.05 -34.89 15.94
C HIS A 131 4.30 -33.57 15.71
N ASP A 132 3.10 -33.43 16.25
CA ASP A 132 2.27 -32.27 15.99
C ASP A 132 2.73 -31.04 16.77
N ILE A 133 2.72 -29.91 16.07
CA ILE A 133 2.88 -28.57 16.65
C ILE A 133 1.70 -27.75 16.15
N PHE A 134 0.91 -27.22 17.07
CA PHE A 134 -0.34 -26.52 16.79
C PHE A 134 -0.14 -25.01 16.85
N PHE A 135 -0.91 -24.26 16.06
CA PHE A 135 -0.99 -22.82 16.18
C PHE A 135 -2.08 -22.47 17.20
N GLU A 136 -1.74 -21.66 18.19
CA GLU A 136 -2.69 -21.10 19.15
C GLU A 136 -3.18 -19.74 18.66
N LYS A 137 -2.24 -18.85 18.31
CA LYS A 137 -2.53 -17.51 17.83
C LYS A 137 -1.62 -17.14 16.66
N VAL A 138 -2.17 -16.45 15.66
CA VAL A 138 -1.39 -15.77 14.60
C VAL A 138 -1.92 -14.34 14.46
N GLU A 139 -1.00 -13.38 14.48
CA GLU A 139 -1.28 -11.96 14.32
C GLU A 139 -0.43 -11.40 13.19
N ILE A 140 -1.06 -10.74 12.22
CA ILE A 140 -0.40 -10.11 11.07
C ILE A 140 -0.73 -8.63 11.10
N ASN A 141 0.25 -7.81 11.47
CA ASN A 141 0.19 -6.36 11.40
C ASN A 141 0.82 -5.91 10.07
N GLY A 142 0.03 -5.31 9.19
CA GLY A 142 0.47 -4.90 7.86
C GLY A 142 0.20 -3.41 7.59
N ILE A 143 1.25 -2.68 7.23
CA ILE A 143 1.22 -1.28 6.78
C ILE A 143 1.82 -1.24 5.38
N HIS A 144 0.95 -1.41 4.37
CA HIS A 144 1.41 -1.57 2.99
C HIS A 144 1.33 -0.31 2.13
N ARG A 145 0.77 0.79 2.66
CA ARG A 145 0.81 2.10 2.02
C ARG A 145 2.07 2.87 2.45
N PRO A 146 2.43 3.96 1.76
CA PRO A 146 3.45 4.87 2.24
C PRO A 146 3.23 5.27 3.70
N ASN A 147 4.28 5.17 4.52
CA ASN A 147 4.18 5.25 5.98
C ASN A 147 5.40 5.94 6.59
N GLU A 148 5.29 6.33 7.86
CA GLU A 148 6.34 7.11 8.53
C GLU A 148 7.61 6.29 8.79
N GLN A 149 7.45 4.99 9.06
CA GLN A 149 8.50 4.07 9.51
C GLN A 149 9.41 3.60 8.36
N ARG A 150 8.82 3.27 7.21
CA ARG A 150 9.45 2.67 6.03
C ARG A 150 9.30 3.50 4.76
N LYS A 151 8.68 4.69 4.85
CA LYS A 151 8.51 5.63 3.74
C LYS A 151 7.74 5.01 2.58
N MET A 152 8.39 4.70 1.47
CA MET A 152 7.80 4.13 0.26
C MET A 152 7.94 2.60 0.18
N MET A 153 8.24 1.94 1.28
CA MET A 153 8.34 0.49 1.39
C MET A 153 7.22 -0.07 2.28
N ASN A 154 6.92 -1.36 2.09
CA ASN A 154 6.03 -2.10 2.97
C ASN A 154 6.61 -2.28 4.37
N PHE A 155 5.70 -2.49 5.32
CA PHE A 155 6.02 -3.02 6.63
C PHE A 155 4.99 -4.06 7.02
N THR A 156 5.46 -5.26 7.33
CA THR A 156 4.61 -6.34 7.84
C THR A 156 5.33 -7.07 8.98
N LYS A 157 4.63 -7.21 10.10
CA LYS A 157 5.06 -7.99 11.25
C LYS A 157 4.09 -9.14 11.48
N ILE A 158 4.62 -10.34 11.58
CA ILE A 158 3.86 -11.56 11.86
C ILE A 158 4.30 -12.09 13.22
N GLU A 159 3.35 -12.27 14.13
CA GLU A 159 3.58 -12.89 15.43
C GLU A 159 2.75 -14.16 15.52
N MET A 160 3.36 -15.25 15.98
CA MET A 160 2.68 -16.54 16.11
C MET A 160 3.06 -17.23 17.40
N VAL A 161 2.04 -17.79 18.06
CA VAL A 161 2.18 -18.62 19.25
C VAL A 161 1.88 -20.05 18.84
N LEU A 162 2.85 -20.94 19.05
CA LEU A 162 2.73 -22.36 18.76
C LEU A 162 2.78 -23.16 20.05
N HIS A 163 2.10 -24.30 20.08
CA HIS A 163 2.09 -25.21 21.21
C HIS A 163 2.44 -26.64 20.76
N GLU A 164 3.43 -27.22 21.43
CA GLU A 164 3.85 -28.62 21.27
C GLU A 164 3.55 -29.42 22.54
N PRO A 165 2.56 -30.32 22.53
CA PRO A 165 2.24 -31.13 23.70
C PRO A 165 3.33 -32.20 23.93
N TYR A 166 3.79 -32.33 25.19
CA TYR A 166 4.75 -33.36 25.62
C TYR A 166 6.05 -33.46 24.80
N GLY A 167 6.51 -32.36 24.20
CA GLY A 167 7.68 -32.37 23.30
C GLY A 167 8.42 -31.04 23.24
N VAL A 168 9.66 -31.11 22.75
CA VAL A 168 10.54 -29.96 22.49
C VAL A 168 11.27 -30.21 21.16
N THR A 169 10.59 -30.02 20.03
CA THR A 169 11.14 -30.44 18.71
C THR A 169 11.15 -29.34 17.65
N LEU A 170 10.51 -28.19 17.86
CA LEU A 170 10.38 -27.14 16.86
C LEU A 170 11.72 -26.74 16.21
N PHE A 171 12.75 -26.42 17.02
CA PHE A 171 14.03 -25.96 16.48
C PHE A 171 14.76 -27.03 15.66
N GLU A 172 14.66 -28.29 16.06
CA GLU A 172 15.24 -29.40 15.30
C GLU A 172 14.50 -29.60 13.97
N LYS A 173 13.17 -29.43 13.96
CA LYS A 173 12.38 -29.45 12.72
C LYS A 173 12.77 -28.31 11.78
N LEU A 174 12.91 -27.09 12.29
CA LEU A 174 13.36 -25.92 11.49
C LEU A 174 14.75 -26.18 10.88
N LYS A 175 15.68 -26.70 11.69
CA LYS A 175 17.04 -27.07 11.26
C LYS A 175 17.06 -28.11 10.15
N ALA A 176 16.21 -29.13 10.25
CA ALA A 176 16.11 -30.18 9.24
C ALA A 176 15.42 -29.69 7.96
N ALA A 177 14.31 -28.97 8.11
CA ALA A 177 13.56 -28.37 7.01
C ALA A 177 14.44 -27.46 6.15
N ALA A 178 15.21 -26.55 6.76
CA ALA A 178 16.15 -25.69 6.06
C ALA A 178 17.22 -26.50 5.31
N PHE A 179 17.81 -27.49 5.99
CA PHE A 179 18.88 -28.31 5.43
C PHE A 179 18.44 -29.15 4.22
N ASN A 180 17.25 -29.76 4.30
CA ASN A 180 16.70 -30.51 3.18
C ASN A 180 16.41 -29.59 1.96
N ASN A 181 16.16 -28.31 2.20
CA ASN A 181 15.96 -27.28 1.16
C ASN A 181 17.25 -26.58 0.72
N LYS A 182 18.42 -27.22 0.97
CA LYS A 182 19.76 -26.78 0.55
C LYS A 182 20.29 -25.54 1.28
N PHE A 183 19.67 -25.13 2.39
CA PHE A 183 20.23 -24.09 3.26
C PHE A 183 21.06 -24.74 4.36
N MET A 184 22.36 -24.41 4.44
CA MET A 184 23.21 -24.95 5.51
C MET A 184 22.78 -24.47 6.90
N ASP A 185 22.22 -23.25 6.96
CA ASP A 185 21.71 -22.67 8.18
C ASP A 185 20.23 -22.29 8.09
N HIS A 186 19.51 -22.66 9.15
CA HIS A 186 18.10 -22.32 9.38
C HIS A 186 17.87 -20.85 9.69
N ILE A 187 18.91 -20.14 10.19
CA ILE A 187 18.86 -18.72 10.51
C ILE A 187 18.72 -17.88 9.25
N ASP A 188 19.15 -18.34 8.08
CA ASP A 188 19.03 -17.61 6.82
C ASP A 188 18.06 -18.27 5.82
N ALA A 189 17.35 -19.32 6.23
CA ALA A 189 16.40 -20.03 5.40
C ALA A 189 15.04 -19.32 5.33
N PRO A 190 14.39 -19.35 4.15
CA PRO A 190 13.00 -18.96 3.99
C PRO A 190 12.05 -20.08 4.44
N TYR A 191 10.92 -19.70 4.99
CA TYR A 191 9.80 -20.58 5.33
C TYR A 191 8.54 -20.10 4.63
N LEU A 192 7.51 -20.93 4.62
CA LEU A 192 6.22 -20.63 4.02
C LEU A 192 5.12 -20.77 5.07
N LEU A 193 4.37 -19.69 5.25
CA LEU A 193 3.14 -19.70 6.03
C LEU A 193 1.95 -19.77 5.07
N THR A 194 1.13 -20.81 5.21
CA THR A 194 -0.05 -21.05 4.38
C THR A 194 -1.33 -20.90 5.21
N LEU A 195 -2.30 -20.15 4.70
CA LEU A 195 -3.64 -20.01 5.27
C LEU A 195 -4.70 -20.61 4.35
N GLU A 196 -5.55 -21.45 4.90
CA GLU A 196 -6.73 -21.98 4.22
C GLU A 196 -7.97 -21.77 5.08
N PHE A 197 -9.07 -21.32 4.48
CA PHE A 197 -10.38 -21.30 5.14
C PHE A 197 -11.17 -22.53 4.71
N ARG A 198 -11.73 -23.26 5.67
CA ARG A 198 -12.56 -24.44 5.42
C ARG A 198 -13.83 -24.30 6.23
N GLY A 199 -14.98 -24.60 5.63
CA GLY A 199 -16.25 -24.43 6.32
C GLY A 199 -17.35 -25.28 5.71
N TYR A 200 -18.56 -25.05 6.21
CA TYR A 200 -19.78 -25.70 5.75
C TYR A 200 -20.74 -24.65 5.19
N ASP A 201 -21.53 -25.03 4.20
CA ASP A 201 -22.68 -24.24 3.76
C ASP A 201 -23.88 -24.39 4.74
N ASN A 202 -24.98 -23.67 4.46
CA ASN A 202 -26.21 -23.74 5.28
C ASN A 202 -26.89 -25.13 5.25
N LEU A 203 -26.47 -26.04 4.38
CA LEU A 203 -26.98 -27.41 4.26
C LEU A 203 -26.06 -28.43 4.93
N GLY A 204 -24.93 -27.99 5.49
CA GLY A 204 -23.95 -28.85 6.15
C GLY A 204 -22.96 -29.53 5.20
N ASN A 205 -22.87 -29.12 3.92
CA ASN A 205 -21.86 -29.65 3.00
C ASN A 205 -20.55 -28.86 3.13
N PRO A 206 -19.39 -29.53 3.08
CA PRO A 206 -18.10 -28.84 3.12
C PRO A 206 -17.95 -27.96 1.87
N LYS A 207 -17.58 -26.70 2.07
CA LYS A 207 -17.35 -25.71 1.02
C LYS A 207 -15.95 -25.12 1.19
N THR A 208 -15.32 -24.77 0.07
CA THR A 208 -14.09 -23.98 0.04
C THR A 208 -14.28 -22.87 -0.98
N VAL A 209 -14.57 -21.67 -0.49
CA VAL A 209 -14.82 -20.46 -1.29
C VAL A 209 -13.56 -19.60 -1.39
N VAL A 210 -12.78 -19.54 -0.31
CA VAL A 210 -11.61 -18.67 -0.23
C VAL A 210 -10.40 -19.39 -0.80
N THR A 211 -9.71 -18.74 -1.74
CA THR A 211 -8.45 -19.22 -2.30
C THR A 211 -7.37 -19.25 -1.21
N LYS A 212 -6.58 -20.32 -1.20
CA LYS A 212 -5.43 -20.49 -0.29
C LYS A 212 -4.48 -19.28 -0.37
N ARG A 213 -4.03 -18.77 0.78
CA ARG A 213 -3.02 -17.70 0.87
C ARG A 213 -1.66 -18.27 1.20
N VAL A 214 -0.64 -17.73 0.55
CA VAL A 214 0.75 -18.12 0.76
C VAL A 214 1.62 -16.92 1.07
N LEU A 215 2.34 -16.97 2.20
CA LEU A 215 3.23 -15.91 2.65
C LEU A 215 4.62 -16.50 2.88
N PRO A 216 5.58 -16.29 1.96
CA PRO A 216 6.98 -16.55 2.23
C PRO A 216 7.47 -15.65 3.37
N ILE A 217 8.05 -16.23 4.40
CA ILE A 217 8.47 -15.53 5.61
C ILE A 217 9.91 -15.88 6.01
N LYS A 218 10.51 -14.95 6.73
CA LYS A 218 11.73 -15.11 7.50
C LYS A 218 11.39 -15.03 8.98
N ILE A 219 11.71 -16.08 9.73
CA ILE A 219 11.63 -16.05 11.20
C ILE A 219 12.75 -15.17 11.73
N VAL A 220 12.43 -14.19 12.57
CA VAL A 220 13.36 -13.21 13.15
C VAL A 220 13.70 -13.56 14.59
N ASN A 221 12.68 -13.87 15.40
CA ASN A 221 12.85 -14.29 16.80
C ASN A 221 12.00 -15.53 17.08
N ALA A 222 12.45 -16.34 18.03
CA ALA A 222 11.71 -17.49 18.54
C ALA A 222 12.12 -17.73 20.00
N GLU A 223 11.15 -17.59 20.89
CA GLU A 223 11.26 -17.84 22.33
C GLU A 223 10.53 -19.13 22.67
N MET A 224 11.01 -19.84 23.69
CA MET A 224 10.48 -21.14 24.08
C MET A 224 10.28 -21.17 25.60
N ASP A 225 9.06 -21.47 26.02
CA ASP A 225 8.70 -21.69 27.42
C ASP A 225 8.31 -23.16 27.62
N ILE A 226 9.08 -23.86 28.46
CA ILE A 226 8.89 -25.29 28.73
C ILE A 226 8.14 -25.46 30.05
N ASN A 227 6.96 -26.09 29.98
CA ASN A 227 6.14 -26.42 31.14
C ASN A 227 5.91 -27.94 31.23
N ALA A 228 5.37 -28.41 32.36
CA ALA A 228 5.10 -29.84 32.57
C ALA A 228 4.10 -30.45 31.56
N GLY A 229 3.28 -29.64 30.89
CA GLY A 229 2.31 -30.07 29.87
C GLY A 229 2.82 -30.04 28.43
N GLY A 230 3.99 -29.45 28.17
CA GLY A 230 4.48 -29.21 26.81
C GLY A 230 5.26 -27.91 26.69
N THR A 231 5.46 -27.47 25.45
CA THR A 231 6.27 -26.31 25.12
C THR A 231 5.46 -25.29 24.35
N ILE A 232 5.51 -24.03 24.78
CA ILE A 232 4.95 -22.89 24.06
C ILE A 232 6.09 -22.17 23.35
N TYR A 233 5.87 -21.85 22.08
CA TYR A 233 6.82 -21.12 21.25
C TYR A 233 6.22 -19.80 20.81
N THR A 234 6.87 -18.70 21.17
CA THR A 234 6.49 -17.36 20.70
C THR A 234 7.46 -16.94 19.61
N MET A 235 6.96 -16.79 18.38
CA MET A 235 7.78 -16.51 17.22
C MET A 235 7.37 -15.21 16.55
N SER A 236 8.37 -14.46 16.08
CA SER A 236 8.15 -13.31 15.21
C SER A 236 8.77 -13.56 13.84
N ALA A 237 8.09 -13.11 12.80
CA ALA A 237 8.50 -13.27 11.42
C ALA A 237 8.17 -12.02 10.60
N VAL A 238 8.88 -11.86 9.50
CA VAL A 238 8.65 -10.83 8.49
C VAL A 238 8.55 -11.49 7.11
N PRO A 239 7.84 -10.89 6.13
CA PRO A 239 7.85 -11.40 4.76
C PRO A 239 9.27 -11.51 4.19
N TRP A 240 9.49 -12.49 3.33
CA TRP A 240 10.82 -12.74 2.76
C TRP A 240 11.33 -11.57 1.91
N THR A 241 10.43 -10.89 1.20
CA THR A 241 10.72 -9.65 0.46
C THR A 241 11.23 -8.55 1.37
N GLU A 242 10.62 -8.36 2.54
CA GLU A 242 10.98 -7.32 3.52
C GLU A 242 12.27 -7.62 4.31
N PHE A 243 12.84 -8.83 4.19
CA PHE A 243 14.09 -9.20 4.85
C PHE A 243 15.27 -8.28 4.48
N ALA A 244 15.30 -7.77 3.24
CA ALA A 244 16.30 -6.79 2.79
C ALA A 244 16.14 -5.41 3.44
N MET A 245 15.03 -5.15 4.15
CA MET A 245 14.79 -3.90 4.87
C MET A 245 15.34 -3.94 6.31
N THR A 246 16.08 -4.99 6.65
CA THR A 246 16.86 -5.06 7.89
C THR A 246 18.11 -4.17 7.79
N ASP A 247 18.58 -3.65 8.92
CA ASP A 247 19.70 -2.71 8.99
C ASP A 247 20.97 -3.24 8.30
N ARG A 248 21.15 -4.56 8.31
CA ARG A 248 22.25 -5.26 7.63
C ARG A 248 22.37 -4.90 6.14
N PHE A 249 21.24 -4.68 5.47
CA PHE A 249 21.17 -4.46 4.03
C PHE A 249 20.61 -3.08 3.65
N LEU A 250 19.93 -2.40 4.57
CA LEU A 250 19.22 -1.14 4.31
C LEU A 250 20.14 0.08 4.32
N TYR A 251 21.26 0.04 5.04
CA TYR A 251 22.13 1.20 5.23
C TYR A 251 23.42 1.13 4.43
N ILE A 252 23.81 2.29 3.91
CA ILE A 252 25.06 2.45 3.16
C ILE A 252 26.22 2.43 4.14
N ARG A 253 27.11 1.47 3.96
CA ARG A 253 28.27 1.28 4.84
C ARG A 253 29.37 2.30 4.48
N GLY A 254 30.12 2.73 5.48
CA GLY A 254 31.26 3.63 5.28
C GLY A 254 32.36 2.96 4.47
N SER A 255 32.86 3.63 3.43
CA SER A 255 33.90 3.08 2.54
C SER A 255 35.23 2.81 3.25
N GLY A 256 35.52 3.50 4.36
CA GLY A 256 36.79 3.35 5.10
C GLY A 256 38.07 3.64 4.27
N SER A 257 37.94 4.09 3.01
CA SER A 257 39.03 4.41 2.10
C SER A 257 39.23 5.92 2.01
N THR A 258 40.48 6.37 2.21
CA THR A 258 40.90 7.78 2.17
C THR A 258 40.73 8.42 0.79
N ASN A 259 40.56 7.62 -0.27
CA ASN A 259 40.38 8.07 -1.65
C ASN A 259 38.91 8.19 -2.08
N TRP A 260 37.96 7.91 -1.18
CA TRP A 260 36.53 8.02 -1.45
C TRP A 260 36.03 9.46 -1.21
N LYS A 261 36.38 10.39 -2.09
CA LYS A 261 36.15 11.83 -1.88
C LYS A 261 34.71 12.34 -2.05
N THR A 262 33.71 11.50 -2.26
CA THR A 262 32.29 11.76 -1.92
C THR A 262 31.45 10.53 -2.28
N PRO A 263 30.57 10.02 -1.39
CA PRO A 263 29.65 8.96 -1.73
C PRO A 263 28.64 9.49 -2.74
N PHE A 264 28.58 8.85 -3.91
CA PHE A 264 27.60 9.06 -4.97
C PHE A 264 27.27 10.55 -5.23
N ASN A 265 27.99 11.23 -6.13
CA ASN A 265 27.56 12.52 -6.67
C ASN A 265 27.07 12.30 -8.11
N THR A 266 25.84 12.68 -8.41
CA THR A 266 25.24 12.52 -9.75
C THR A 266 25.90 13.44 -10.76
N LYS A 267 26.12 12.92 -11.97
CA LYS A 267 26.70 13.71 -13.06
C LYS A 267 25.61 14.54 -13.71
N THR A 268 25.93 15.77 -14.09
CA THR A 268 25.00 16.63 -14.84
C THR A 268 24.54 15.92 -16.12
N GLY A 269 23.23 15.71 -16.28
CA GLY A 269 22.64 15.05 -17.47
C GLY A 269 22.58 13.52 -17.42
N GLU A 270 22.89 12.89 -16.29
CA GLU A 270 22.72 11.44 -16.07
C GLU A 270 21.23 11.04 -16.06
N THR A 271 20.88 9.89 -16.62
CA THR A 271 19.52 9.32 -16.54
C THR A 271 19.26 8.67 -15.17
N LEU A 272 18.00 8.51 -14.77
CA LEU A 272 17.67 7.83 -13.51
C LEU A 272 18.23 6.39 -13.47
N VAL A 273 18.20 5.69 -14.60
CA VAL A 273 18.72 4.32 -14.73
C VAL A 273 20.24 4.29 -14.53
N GLU A 274 20.98 5.20 -15.14
CA GLU A 274 22.43 5.32 -14.95
C GLU A 274 22.78 5.64 -13.50
N ALA A 275 22.03 6.56 -12.87
CA ALA A 275 22.19 6.88 -11.46
C ALA A 275 21.93 5.65 -10.57
N MET A 276 20.88 4.87 -10.81
CA MET A 276 20.61 3.65 -10.03
C MET A 276 21.68 2.57 -10.23
N ASN A 277 22.16 2.37 -11.46
CA ASN A 277 23.26 1.43 -11.74
C ASN A 277 24.55 1.83 -11.02
N ARG A 278 24.89 3.12 -11.02
CA ARG A 278 26.07 3.63 -10.31
C ARG A 278 25.94 3.50 -8.80
N LEU A 279 24.72 3.64 -8.25
CA LEU A 279 24.46 3.37 -6.84
C LEU A 279 24.68 1.88 -6.54
N ALA A 280 24.15 0.97 -7.36
CA ALA A 280 24.39 -0.48 -7.22
C ALA A 280 25.89 -0.83 -7.30
N ASP A 281 26.62 -0.27 -8.27
CA ASP A 281 28.07 -0.45 -8.40
C ASP A 281 28.83 0.05 -7.17
N THR A 282 28.38 1.16 -6.60
CA THR A 282 28.94 1.72 -5.36
C THR A 282 28.74 0.76 -4.19
N LEU A 283 27.54 0.23 -4.03
CA LEU A 283 27.23 -0.76 -2.99
C LEU A 283 28.04 -2.04 -3.17
N ASN A 284 28.20 -2.51 -4.41
CA ASN A 284 29.02 -3.69 -4.73
C ASN A 284 30.50 -3.47 -4.44
N LYS A 285 31.06 -2.30 -4.77
CA LYS A 285 32.45 -1.94 -4.44
C LYS A 285 32.69 -1.90 -2.92
N MET A 286 31.70 -1.49 -2.12
CA MET A 286 31.81 -1.57 -0.67
C MET A 286 31.99 -3.01 -0.19
N GLN A 287 31.37 -3.99 -0.85
CA GLN A 287 31.55 -5.41 -0.53
C GLN A 287 32.96 -5.89 -0.88
N ASP A 288 33.53 -5.42 -1.99
CA ASP A 288 34.90 -5.76 -2.37
C ASP A 288 35.91 -5.25 -1.31
N VAL A 289 35.71 -4.05 -0.74
CA VAL A 289 36.54 -3.53 0.37
C VAL A 289 36.42 -4.40 1.64
N GLU A 290 35.25 -4.95 1.94
CA GLU A 290 35.07 -5.85 3.09
C GLU A 290 35.84 -7.18 2.91
N ILE A 291 35.94 -7.66 1.66
CA ILE A 291 36.76 -8.83 1.30
C ILE A 291 38.25 -8.50 1.46
N GLU A 292 38.71 -7.35 0.96
CA GLU A 292 40.11 -6.91 1.12
C GLU A 292 40.52 -6.83 2.60
N ARG A 293 39.58 -6.43 3.48
CA ARG A 293 39.77 -6.38 4.93
C ARG A 293 39.60 -7.73 5.64
N LYS A 294 39.34 -8.82 4.90
CA LYS A 294 39.11 -10.17 5.42
C LYS A 294 37.93 -10.25 6.40
N MET A 295 36.94 -9.37 6.27
CA MET A 295 35.70 -9.43 7.06
C MET A 295 34.69 -10.41 6.45
N ARG A 296 34.86 -10.77 5.16
CA ARG A 296 34.06 -11.77 4.45
C ARG A 296 34.85 -12.44 3.33
N GLU A 297 34.45 -13.63 2.90
CA GLU A 297 35.08 -14.37 1.79
C GLU A 297 34.32 -14.19 0.48
N LEU A 298 32.99 -14.15 0.54
CA LEU A 298 32.09 -14.02 -0.60
C LEU A 298 31.27 -12.74 -0.49
N LYS A 299 31.14 -12.01 -1.59
CA LYS A 299 30.33 -10.79 -1.62
C LYS A 299 28.84 -11.08 -1.74
N ASP A 300 28.05 -10.29 -1.03
CA ASP A 300 26.66 -10.06 -1.40
C ASP A 300 26.64 -9.18 -2.65
N THR A 301 25.64 -9.37 -3.50
CA THR A 301 25.48 -8.59 -4.74
C THR A 301 24.24 -7.72 -4.63
N TYR A 302 24.40 -6.44 -4.93
CA TYR A 302 23.32 -5.45 -4.96
C TYR A 302 22.97 -5.14 -6.41
N ALA A 303 21.68 -5.15 -6.71
CA ALA A 303 21.11 -4.69 -7.97
C ALA A 303 19.99 -3.70 -7.67
N ILE A 304 19.84 -2.70 -8.53
CA ILE A 304 18.73 -1.76 -8.46
C ILE A 304 18.04 -1.77 -9.82
N GLU A 305 16.78 -2.15 -9.83
CA GLU A 305 15.98 -2.28 -11.04
C GLU A 305 14.86 -1.23 -11.02
N ILE A 306 14.61 -0.63 -12.17
CA ILE A 306 13.46 0.24 -12.38
C ILE A 306 12.53 -0.50 -13.31
N VAL A 307 11.30 -0.74 -12.86
CA VAL A 307 10.25 -1.21 -13.75
C VAL A 307 9.79 -0.01 -14.56
N ASN A 308 10.45 0.16 -15.72
CA ASN A 308 10.12 1.25 -16.63
C ASN A 308 8.77 0.95 -17.27
N VAL A 309 7.74 1.71 -16.91
CA VAL A 309 6.46 1.58 -17.58
C VAL A 309 6.09 2.91 -18.21
N PRO A 310 6.04 3.02 -19.55
CA PRO A 310 5.44 4.19 -20.16
C PRO A 310 3.96 4.24 -19.75
N VAL A 311 3.57 5.24 -18.95
CA VAL A 311 2.15 5.53 -18.70
C VAL A 311 1.69 6.38 -19.88
N LYS A 312 0.98 5.77 -20.83
CA LYS A 312 0.17 6.51 -21.82
C LYS A 312 -1.25 6.59 -21.26
N ASN A 313 -1.78 7.79 -21.00
CA ASN A 313 -3.14 8.05 -20.49
C ASN A 313 -3.33 8.20 -18.98
N THR A 314 -2.69 9.22 -18.40
CA THR A 314 -3.53 10.34 -17.93
C THR A 314 -3.48 11.35 -19.05
N GLY A 315 -4.60 11.97 -19.46
CA GLY A 315 -4.58 12.79 -20.66
C GLY A 315 -3.42 13.80 -20.58
N SER A 316 -2.65 13.92 -21.66
CA SER A 316 -1.45 14.76 -21.87
C SER A 316 -0.24 14.58 -20.94
N GLY A 317 0.87 14.20 -21.56
CA GLY A 317 2.20 14.10 -20.99
C GLY A 317 2.65 12.64 -20.94
N ASN A 318 3.69 12.28 -21.69
CA ASN A 318 4.34 10.99 -21.50
C ASN A 318 4.98 11.02 -20.11
N TRP A 319 4.46 10.25 -19.15
CA TRP A 319 5.18 10.00 -17.91
C TRP A 319 6.40 9.17 -18.29
N ASN A 320 7.56 9.82 -18.31
CA ASN A 320 8.83 9.21 -18.63
C ASN A 320 9.72 9.31 -17.39
N LEU A 321 9.96 8.16 -16.76
CA LEU A 321 10.88 8.02 -15.63
C LEU A 321 12.37 8.16 -16.05
N GLY A 322 12.64 8.47 -17.33
CA GLY A 322 13.95 8.31 -17.96
C GLY A 322 14.94 9.46 -17.77
N SER A 323 14.53 10.68 -17.43
CA SER A 323 15.44 11.83 -17.31
C SER A 323 15.41 12.43 -15.91
N LEU A 324 16.60 12.63 -15.34
CA LEU A 324 16.79 13.46 -14.14
C LEU A 324 16.95 14.92 -14.59
N GLY A 325 16.34 15.85 -13.85
CA GLY A 325 16.44 17.26 -14.17
C GLY A 325 17.90 17.75 -14.25
N SER A 326 18.14 18.79 -15.06
CA SER A 326 19.48 19.26 -15.48
C SER A 326 20.41 19.81 -14.37
N LYS A 327 20.01 19.75 -13.09
CA LYS A 327 20.80 20.19 -11.92
C LYS A 327 20.53 19.29 -10.71
N PHE A 328 20.86 18.01 -10.81
CA PHE A 328 20.70 17.07 -9.72
C PHE A 328 22.06 16.74 -9.08
N GLN A 329 22.17 16.96 -7.76
CA GLN A 329 23.28 16.53 -6.92
C GLN A 329 22.71 15.92 -5.64
N ILE A 330 22.58 14.59 -5.58
CA ILE A 330 22.53 13.91 -4.29
C ILE A 330 23.95 13.65 -3.85
N SER A 331 24.25 13.97 -2.59
CA SER A 331 25.43 13.46 -1.91
C SER A 331 24.94 12.41 -0.93
N VAL A 332 25.38 11.18 -1.13
CA VAL A 332 25.11 10.11 -0.16
C VAL A 332 26.05 10.26 1.02
N ARG A 333 25.61 9.87 2.22
CA ARG A 333 26.47 9.77 3.41
C ARG A 333 26.57 8.33 3.92
N PRO A 334 27.66 7.96 4.63
CA PRO A 334 27.66 6.73 5.42
C PRO A 334 26.48 6.72 6.40
N ASN A 335 25.92 5.54 6.68
CA ASN A 335 24.72 5.33 7.49
C ASN A 335 23.43 5.96 6.92
N GLU A 336 23.41 6.39 5.67
CA GLU A 336 22.18 6.76 5.02
C GLU A 336 21.42 5.52 4.52
N SER A 337 20.09 5.54 4.61
CA SER A 337 19.26 4.44 4.11
C SER A 337 19.28 4.42 2.59
N ILE A 338 19.58 3.26 1.99
CA ILE A 338 19.53 3.03 0.54
C ILE A 338 18.15 3.37 -0.01
N ALA A 339 17.09 2.96 0.70
CA ALA A 339 15.71 3.26 0.29
C ALA A 339 15.43 4.77 0.26
N LYS A 340 16.00 5.54 1.20
CA LYS A 340 15.92 7.01 1.17
C LYS A 340 16.65 7.57 -0.04
N VAL A 341 17.89 7.14 -0.31
CA VAL A 341 18.66 7.60 -1.47
C VAL A 341 17.93 7.31 -2.78
N ILE A 342 17.33 6.12 -2.91
CA ILE A 342 16.50 5.74 -4.06
C ILE A 342 15.28 6.67 -4.17
N THR A 343 14.55 6.87 -3.07
CA THR A 343 13.35 7.71 -3.03
C THR A 343 13.66 9.15 -3.44
N ASP A 344 14.73 9.74 -2.89
CA ASP A 344 15.17 11.09 -3.20
C ASP A 344 15.61 11.21 -4.67
N CYS A 345 16.24 10.18 -5.25
CA CYS A 345 16.56 10.15 -6.69
C CYS A 345 15.31 10.11 -7.56
N VAL A 346 14.34 9.26 -7.19
CA VAL A 346 13.12 9.05 -7.96
C VAL A 346 12.25 10.32 -7.94
N GLN A 347 12.13 11.00 -6.79
CA GLN A 347 11.38 12.26 -6.67
C GLN A 347 11.92 13.37 -7.57
N GLN A 348 13.22 13.36 -7.86
CA GLN A 348 13.88 14.38 -8.68
C GLN A 348 13.90 14.04 -10.17
N ALA A 349 13.40 12.86 -10.56
CA ALA A 349 13.14 12.52 -11.94
C ALA A 349 11.98 13.37 -12.49
N ASP A 350 12.06 13.77 -13.77
CA ASP A 350 11.12 14.73 -14.38
C ASP A 350 9.65 14.27 -14.30
N GLY A 351 9.40 12.97 -14.36
CA GLY A 351 8.05 12.39 -14.24
C GLY A 351 7.39 12.64 -12.88
N PHE A 352 8.16 12.65 -11.78
CA PHE A 352 7.64 12.91 -10.43
C PHE A 352 7.74 14.37 -10.04
N ARG A 353 8.79 15.07 -10.50
CA ARG A 353 8.95 16.51 -10.31
C ARG A 353 7.72 17.31 -10.76
N ASN A 354 7.13 16.90 -11.89
CA ASN A 354 5.97 17.58 -12.49
C ASN A 354 4.62 16.98 -12.06
N ILE A 355 4.57 16.20 -10.97
CA ILE A 355 3.32 15.56 -10.49
C ILE A 355 2.19 16.58 -10.26
N GLY A 356 2.53 17.81 -9.88
CA GLY A 356 1.57 18.90 -9.73
C GLY A 356 0.78 19.20 -11.01
N GLU A 357 1.45 19.18 -12.17
CA GLU A 357 0.79 19.39 -13.46
C GLU A 357 -0.10 18.20 -13.85
N ILE A 358 0.37 16.97 -13.57
CA ILE A 358 -0.40 15.74 -13.80
C ILE A 358 -1.71 15.78 -12.99
N VAL A 359 -1.61 16.11 -11.70
CA VAL A 359 -2.77 16.22 -10.81
C VAL A 359 -3.68 17.39 -11.23
N LYS A 360 -3.12 18.56 -11.57
CA LYS A 360 -3.91 19.71 -12.09
C LYS A 360 -4.76 19.29 -13.26
N LYS A 361 -4.15 18.59 -14.22
CA LYS A 361 -4.83 18.17 -15.42
C LYS A 361 -5.91 17.14 -15.16
N TYR A 362 -5.63 16.19 -14.27
CA TYR A 362 -6.65 15.24 -13.83
C TYR A 362 -7.89 15.96 -13.30
N TRP A 363 -7.71 16.96 -12.41
CA TRP A 363 -8.83 17.73 -11.87
C TRP A 363 -9.60 18.53 -12.93
N GLN A 364 -8.91 19.10 -13.92
CA GLN A 364 -9.56 19.78 -15.04
C GLN A 364 -10.44 18.83 -15.84
N GLU A 365 -9.93 17.65 -16.16
CA GLU A 365 -10.64 16.65 -16.96
C GLU A 365 -11.87 16.09 -16.23
N VAL A 366 -11.77 15.85 -14.91
CA VAL A 366 -12.96 15.46 -14.12
C VAL A 366 -13.99 16.59 -14.09
N GLY A 367 -13.55 17.85 -14.04
CA GLY A 367 -14.43 19.02 -14.16
C GLY A 367 -15.19 19.06 -15.48
N GLU A 368 -14.49 18.88 -16.60
CA GLU A 368 -15.07 18.84 -17.95
C GLU A 368 -16.08 17.69 -18.12
N GLU A 369 -15.81 16.51 -17.54
CA GLU A 369 -16.73 15.36 -17.57
C GLU A 369 -18.05 15.68 -16.85
N GLN A 370 -18.00 16.41 -15.72
CA GLN A 370 -19.20 16.80 -14.97
C GLN A 370 -20.06 17.80 -15.72
N GLU A 371 -19.44 18.83 -16.30
CA GLU A 371 -20.15 19.83 -17.10
C GLU A 371 -20.83 19.21 -18.32
N SER A 372 -20.14 18.26 -18.97
CA SER A 372 -20.70 17.49 -20.09
C SER A 372 -21.93 16.66 -19.69
N LYS A 373 -21.99 16.13 -18.46
CA LYS A 373 -23.16 15.39 -17.95
C LYS A 373 -24.31 16.31 -17.58
N TYR A 374 -24.01 17.46 -16.99
CA TYR A 374 -25.02 18.45 -16.62
C TYR A 374 -25.77 18.99 -17.85
N ASN A 375 -25.07 19.11 -18.99
CA ASN A 375 -25.62 19.64 -20.24
C ASN A 375 -26.28 18.60 -21.16
N GLN A 376 -26.36 17.31 -20.78
CA GLN A 376 -27.03 16.25 -21.56
C GLN A 376 -28.52 16.16 -21.25
N THR A 377 -29.37 15.98 -22.27
CA THR A 377 -30.81 15.71 -22.13
C THR A 377 -31.02 14.29 -21.58
N GLU A 378 -32.08 14.08 -20.79
CA GLU A 378 -32.37 12.82 -20.05
C GLU A 378 -32.32 11.53 -20.91
N ALA A 379 -32.46 11.63 -22.24
CA ALA A 379 -32.43 10.50 -23.17
C ALA A 379 -31.02 9.97 -23.54
N GLN A 380 -29.92 10.63 -23.14
CA GLN A 380 -28.53 10.18 -23.41
C GLN A 380 -27.75 9.77 -22.16
N ALA A 381 -28.37 9.85 -20.97
CA ALA A 381 -27.73 9.59 -19.67
C ALA A 381 -27.38 8.11 -19.39
N ASP A 382 -27.82 7.18 -20.25
CA ASP A 382 -27.70 5.72 -20.04
C ASP A 382 -26.41 5.09 -20.61
N SER A 383 -25.51 5.89 -21.20
CA SER A 383 -24.16 5.41 -21.53
C SER A 383 -23.21 5.67 -20.35
N PRO A 384 -22.62 4.63 -19.73
CA PRO A 384 -21.61 4.84 -18.69
C PRO A 384 -20.43 5.57 -19.33
N SER A 385 -20.26 6.85 -18.98
CA SER A 385 -19.04 7.56 -19.36
C SER A 385 -17.86 6.71 -18.87
N SER A 386 -16.92 6.43 -19.77
CA SER A 386 -15.63 5.82 -19.42
C SER A 386 -14.83 6.83 -18.60
N GLY A 387 -15.28 7.07 -17.37
CA GLY A 387 -14.70 8.06 -16.47
C GLY A 387 -13.27 7.65 -16.16
N LYS A 388 -12.37 8.64 -16.14
CA LYS A 388 -10.98 8.38 -15.82
C LYS A 388 -10.89 7.78 -14.43
N GLU A 389 -10.03 6.78 -14.30
CA GLU A 389 -9.82 6.11 -13.03
C GLU A 389 -9.28 7.09 -11.99
N PRO A 390 -9.64 6.96 -10.71
CA PRO A 390 -9.28 7.92 -9.67
C PRO A 390 -7.82 7.82 -9.20
N TYR A 391 -6.89 7.44 -10.08
CA TYR A 391 -5.50 7.15 -9.73
C TYR A 391 -4.52 8.11 -10.38
N VAL A 392 -3.50 8.47 -9.60
CA VAL A 392 -2.32 9.25 -10.00
C VAL A 392 -1.10 8.31 -9.88
N PRO A 393 -0.21 8.28 -10.89
CA PRO A 393 0.99 7.47 -10.83
C PRO A 393 1.96 7.96 -9.75
N TRP A 394 2.34 7.04 -8.88
CA TRP A 394 3.40 7.18 -7.89
C TRP A 394 4.41 6.02 -8.02
N PHE A 395 5.25 5.81 -7.01
CA PHE A 395 6.18 4.68 -6.97
C PHE A 395 6.20 4.03 -5.58
N LYS A 396 6.70 2.79 -5.56
CA LYS A 396 6.99 2.03 -4.36
C LYS A 396 8.32 1.33 -4.52
N VAL A 397 9.05 1.14 -3.43
CA VAL A 397 10.31 0.39 -3.43
C VAL A 397 10.02 -0.98 -2.81
N VAL A 398 10.20 -2.03 -3.60
CA VAL A 398 10.10 -3.42 -3.14
C VAL A 398 11.47 -4.07 -3.22
N THR A 399 11.67 -5.12 -2.44
CA THR A 399 12.96 -5.81 -2.36
C THR A 399 12.81 -7.30 -2.61
N ASN A 400 13.71 -7.85 -3.40
CA ASN A 400 13.84 -9.28 -3.63
C ASN A 400 15.17 -9.77 -3.09
N VAL A 401 15.14 -10.87 -2.32
CA VAL A 401 16.34 -11.52 -1.81
C VAL A 401 16.46 -12.91 -2.39
N GLU A 402 17.57 -13.17 -3.08
CA GLU A 402 17.95 -14.50 -3.51
C GLU A 402 19.17 -14.97 -2.72
N THR A 403 19.12 -16.18 -2.18
CA THR A 403 20.27 -16.79 -1.51
C THR A 403 20.95 -17.77 -2.45
N ASP A 404 22.27 -17.64 -2.63
CA ASP A 404 23.04 -18.62 -3.39
C ASP A 404 23.39 -19.82 -2.50
N THR A 405 22.55 -20.85 -2.56
CA THR A 405 22.71 -22.08 -1.78
C THR A 405 23.91 -22.93 -2.23
N ALA A 406 24.53 -22.63 -3.37
CA ALA A 406 25.63 -23.43 -3.92
C ALA A 406 27.00 -23.04 -3.37
N ARG A 407 27.15 -21.85 -2.79
CA ARG A 407 28.39 -21.35 -2.17
C ARG A 407 28.14 -20.98 -0.72
N PHE A 408 29.16 -21.09 0.13
CA PHE A 408 29.08 -20.74 1.55
C PHE A 408 30.30 -19.91 1.95
N ASP A 409 30.07 -18.81 2.64
CA ASP A 409 31.11 -17.96 3.18
C ASP A 409 31.57 -18.54 4.52
N SER A 410 32.80 -19.04 4.58
CA SER A 410 33.35 -19.67 5.78
C SER A 410 33.63 -18.68 6.91
N ILE A 411 33.85 -17.40 6.59
CA ILE A 411 34.13 -16.33 7.56
C ILE A 411 32.84 -15.85 8.20
N LEU A 412 31.81 -15.59 7.38
CA LEU A 412 30.52 -15.12 7.87
C LEU A 412 29.60 -16.26 8.35
N GLY A 413 29.90 -17.50 7.99
CA GLY A 413 29.07 -18.66 8.32
C GLY A 413 27.71 -18.64 7.63
N MET A 414 27.59 -17.98 6.48
CA MET A 414 26.32 -17.80 5.77
C MET A 414 26.47 -17.88 4.25
N HIS A 415 25.35 -18.11 3.58
CA HIS A 415 25.29 -18.10 2.12
C HIS A 415 25.26 -16.66 1.57
N PRO A 416 26.02 -16.36 0.51
CA PRO A 416 25.99 -15.04 -0.11
C PRO A 416 24.62 -14.77 -0.74
N LYS A 417 24.19 -13.51 -0.70
CA LYS A 417 22.86 -13.10 -1.16
C LYS A 417 22.94 -12.14 -2.33
N LYS A 418 21.94 -12.19 -3.20
CA LYS A 418 21.65 -11.15 -4.19
C LYS A 418 20.42 -10.37 -3.72
N ILE A 419 20.62 -9.08 -3.46
CA ILE A 419 19.59 -8.17 -2.99
C ILE A 419 19.25 -7.24 -4.15
N THR A 420 18.01 -7.30 -4.60
CA THR A 420 17.52 -6.47 -5.70
C THR A 420 16.51 -5.49 -5.14
N TYR A 421 16.80 -4.20 -5.22
CA TYR A 421 15.84 -3.13 -4.95
C TYR A 421 15.12 -2.81 -6.25
N THR A 422 13.81 -3.05 -6.30
CA THR A 422 13.00 -2.82 -7.48
C THR A 422 12.05 -1.65 -7.24
N ILE A 423 12.14 -0.63 -8.09
CA ILE A 423 11.22 0.50 -8.09
C ILE A 423 10.05 0.13 -8.99
N ILE A 424 8.87 0.00 -8.40
CA ILE A 424 7.63 -0.36 -9.09
C ILE A 424 6.67 0.83 -9.14
N PRO A 425 5.86 0.94 -10.20
CA PRO A 425 4.82 1.97 -10.26
C PRO A 425 3.67 1.63 -9.27
N TYR A 426 3.15 2.65 -8.61
CA TYR A 426 2.13 2.51 -7.56
C TYR A 426 0.97 3.49 -7.76
N ALA A 427 -0.27 3.01 -7.69
CA ALA A 427 -1.47 3.82 -7.87
C ALA A 427 -1.88 4.49 -6.56
N VAL A 428 -1.90 5.81 -6.56
CA VAL A 428 -2.39 6.61 -5.43
C VAL A 428 -3.68 7.28 -5.82
N HIS A 429 -4.70 7.25 -4.96
CA HIS A 429 -5.97 7.89 -5.23
C HIS A 429 -5.78 9.42 -5.32
N VAL A 430 -6.41 10.05 -6.32
CA VAL A 430 -6.26 11.48 -6.58
C VAL A 430 -6.70 12.36 -5.40
N MET A 431 -7.61 11.87 -4.55
CA MET A 431 -8.04 12.60 -3.36
C MET A 431 -6.92 12.81 -2.33
N ASN A 432 -5.79 12.11 -2.42
CA ASN A 432 -4.64 12.45 -1.58
C ASN A 432 -4.00 13.80 -1.96
N PHE A 433 -4.30 14.32 -3.15
CA PHE A 433 -3.75 15.57 -3.67
C PHE A 433 -4.78 16.71 -3.66
N THR A 434 -5.87 16.59 -2.88
CA THR A 434 -6.89 17.65 -2.75
C THR A 434 -6.36 18.84 -1.96
N LEU A 435 -6.57 20.04 -2.51
CA LEU A 435 -6.36 21.31 -1.81
C LEU A 435 -7.71 21.89 -1.33
N PRO A 436 -7.71 22.81 -0.36
CA PRO A 436 -8.92 23.48 0.11
C PRO A 436 -9.75 24.10 -1.01
N GLY A 437 -10.95 23.56 -1.24
CA GLY A 437 -11.90 24.05 -2.26
C GLY A 437 -12.03 23.15 -3.47
N LEU A 438 -11.10 22.21 -3.69
CA LEU A 438 -11.28 21.16 -4.68
C LEU A 438 -11.99 19.97 -4.05
N SER A 439 -12.89 19.34 -4.79
CA SER A 439 -13.61 18.14 -4.38
C SER A 439 -13.80 17.17 -5.53
N ALA A 440 -13.62 15.88 -5.24
CA ALA A 440 -13.79 14.77 -6.18
C ALA A 440 -15.10 14.01 -5.94
N SER A 441 -16.22 14.73 -5.74
CA SER A 441 -17.57 14.13 -5.70
C SER A 441 -17.80 13.00 -6.72
N PRO A 442 -17.44 13.16 -8.01
CA PRO A 442 -17.82 12.19 -9.04
C PRO A 442 -17.07 10.86 -8.98
N LEU A 443 -16.04 10.78 -8.12
CA LEU A 443 -15.25 9.57 -7.89
C LEU A 443 -15.85 8.73 -6.75
N TRP A 444 -16.86 9.24 -6.05
CA TRP A 444 -17.51 8.51 -4.97
C TRP A 444 -18.08 7.17 -5.45
N GLY A 445 -17.69 6.10 -4.77
CA GLY A 445 -18.14 4.73 -5.09
C GLY A 445 -17.53 4.14 -6.37
N LYS A 446 -16.82 4.91 -7.20
CA LYS A 446 -16.13 4.38 -8.37
C LYS A 446 -14.92 3.56 -7.92
N THR A 447 -14.73 2.38 -8.50
CA THR A 447 -13.58 1.49 -8.24
C THR A 447 -13.47 0.97 -6.80
N VAL A 448 -14.40 1.33 -5.91
CA VAL A 448 -14.46 0.82 -4.54
C VAL A 448 -14.71 -0.68 -4.57
N LYS A 449 -13.88 -1.42 -3.82
CA LYS A 449 -13.96 -2.88 -3.71
C LYS A 449 -14.61 -3.38 -2.44
N LYS A 450 -14.62 -2.59 -1.36
CA LYS A 450 -15.25 -2.94 -0.09
C LYS A 450 -16.06 -1.79 0.47
N ARG A 451 -17.25 -2.11 0.96
CA ARG A 451 -18.18 -1.19 1.60
C ARG A 451 -18.59 -1.79 2.93
N TYR A 452 -18.48 -1.01 3.99
CA TYR A 452 -18.88 -1.39 5.35
C TYR A 452 -20.01 -0.47 5.81
N ASN A 453 -21.06 -1.07 6.35
CA ASN A 453 -22.26 -0.36 6.78
C ASN A 453 -22.35 -0.38 8.30
N TYR A 454 -22.16 0.77 8.94
CA TYR A 454 -22.43 0.94 10.37
C TYR A 454 -23.85 1.48 10.55
N ILE A 455 -24.81 0.56 10.57
CA ILE A 455 -26.24 0.85 10.60
C ILE A 455 -26.90 -0.04 11.66
N TYR A 456 -27.80 0.54 12.47
CA TYR A 456 -28.60 -0.18 13.47
C TYR A 456 -29.74 -0.97 12.82
N THR A 457 -29.39 -1.81 11.84
CA THR A 457 -30.27 -2.74 11.13
C THR A 457 -29.49 -4.01 10.82
N GLY A 458 -30.15 -5.05 10.30
CA GLY A 458 -29.46 -6.25 9.81
C GLY A 458 -28.56 -6.04 8.58
N ALA A 459 -28.24 -4.80 8.20
CA ALA A 459 -27.29 -4.49 7.13
C ALA A 459 -25.84 -4.35 7.63
N ASN A 460 -25.63 -4.19 8.95
CA ASN A 460 -24.28 -4.29 9.52
C ASN A 460 -23.93 -5.77 9.73
N ASN A 461 -23.24 -6.35 8.75
CA ASN A 461 -22.85 -7.76 8.78
C ASN A 461 -21.40 -7.98 9.22
N ASP A 462 -20.56 -6.95 9.18
CA ASP A 462 -19.11 -7.09 9.30
C ASP A 462 -18.52 -6.33 10.49
N ILE A 463 -19.08 -5.17 10.87
CA ILE A 463 -18.47 -4.27 11.86
C ILE A 463 -18.85 -4.68 13.28
N LEU A 464 -17.83 -4.91 14.11
CA LEU A 464 -17.95 -5.27 15.52
C LEU A 464 -17.79 -4.06 16.44
N ASP A 465 -16.76 -3.25 16.21
CA ASP A 465 -16.47 -2.04 16.99
C ASP A 465 -15.99 -0.92 16.06
N LEU A 466 -16.25 0.33 16.45
CA LEU A 466 -15.94 1.49 15.63
C LEU A 466 -15.63 2.70 16.52
N LYS A 467 -14.42 3.25 16.38
CA LYS A 467 -13.93 4.42 17.11
C LYS A 467 -13.55 5.52 16.12
N ILE A 468 -14.13 6.71 16.28
CA ILE A 468 -13.89 7.87 15.43
C ILE A 468 -13.05 8.89 16.20
N ASN A 469 -11.91 9.28 15.64
CA ASN A 469 -11.09 10.39 16.11
C ASN A 469 -11.22 11.56 15.14
N TYR A 470 -11.78 12.68 15.63
CA TYR A 470 -11.93 13.91 14.87
C TYR A 470 -11.01 15.00 15.42
N LYS A 471 -10.06 15.44 14.60
CA LYS A 471 -9.09 16.48 14.96
C LYS A 471 -9.65 17.87 14.66
N PHE A 472 -10.25 18.47 15.69
CA PHE A 472 -10.91 19.78 15.57
C PHE A 472 -9.97 20.91 15.08
N GLY A 473 -8.69 20.88 15.46
CA GLY A 473 -7.68 21.89 15.10
C GLY A 473 -6.93 21.62 13.79
N TYR A 474 -7.39 20.68 12.96
CA TYR A 474 -6.64 20.24 11.78
C TYR A 474 -6.46 21.33 10.71
N PHE A 475 -5.26 21.36 10.12
CA PHE A 475 -4.94 22.09 8.90
C PHE A 475 -3.85 21.33 8.12
N GLN A 476 -3.88 21.42 6.79
CA GLN A 476 -2.79 20.97 5.94
C GLN A 476 -1.65 21.99 5.97
N ALA A 477 -0.40 21.55 6.05
CA ALA A 477 0.75 22.43 5.90
C ALA A 477 0.93 22.81 4.42
N ALA A 478 1.05 24.11 4.12
CA ALA A 478 1.60 24.60 2.86
C ALA A 478 3.08 24.88 3.06
N LEU A 479 3.95 24.14 2.40
CA LEU A 479 5.39 24.39 2.54
C LEU A 479 5.77 25.69 1.81
N VAL A 480 6.35 26.64 2.55
CA VAL A 480 6.91 27.87 1.98
C VAL A 480 8.43 27.74 1.91
N ASP A 481 9.03 28.08 0.78
CA ASP A 481 10.47 28.18 0.62
C ASP A 481 10.99 29.43 1.36
N GLY A 482 11.96 29.23 2.25
CA GLY A 482 12.53 30.28 3.09
C GLY A 482 13.86 30.83 2.57
N THR A 483 14.30 30.44 1.38
CA THR A 483 15.61 30.87 0.85
C THR A 483 15.56 32.32 0.33
N GLY A 484 16.63 33.10 0.57
CA GLY A 484 16.74 34.49 0.12
C GLY A 484 16.72 34.67 -1.41
N ALA A 485 16.93 33.59 -2.17
CA ALA A 485 16.83 33.58 -3.62
C ALA A 485 15.40 33.86 -4.14
N ASP A 486 14.36 33.46 -3.40
CA ASP A 486 12.97 33.73 -3.77
C ASP A 486 12.54 35.17 -3.46
N ALA A 487 13.04 35.75 -2.36
CA ALA A 487 12.77 37.14 -2.00
C ALA A 487 13.30 38.15 -3.05
N THR A 488 14.40 37.79 -3.73
CA THR A 488 15.11 38.71 -4.64
C THR A 488 14.61 38.60 -6.09
N THR A 489 14.14 37.42 -6.51
CA THR A 489 13.81 37.20 -7.93
C THR A 489 12.36 37.52 -8.28
N LYS A 490 11.44 37.77 -7.30
CA LYS A 490 9.99 37.64 -7.52
C LYS A 490 9.70 36.46 -8.47
N LYS A 491 10.45 35.36 -8.30
CA LYS A 491 10.38 34.25 -9.24
C LYS A 491 8.94 33.79 -9.12
N GLN A 492 8.16 34.06 -10.17
CA GLN A 492 6.82 33.52 -10.26
C GLN A 492 6.99 32.04 -10.00
N VAL A 493 6.30 31.57 -8.97
CA VAL A 493 6.48 30.23 -8.45
C VAL A 493 6.11 29.28 -9.58
N LYS A 494 7.11 28.85 -10.34
CA LYS A 494 6.92 28.25 -11.67
C LYS A 494 6.26 26.86 -11.58
N ASP A 495 6.10 26.36 -10.36
CA ASP A 495 5.61 25.03 -10.02
C ASP A 495 4.32 25.05 -9.16
N LEU A 496 3.58 26.17 -9.07
CA LEU A 496 2.30 26.28 -8.32
C LEU A 496 1.04 26.05 -9.17
N SER A 497 1.16 25.27 -10.23
CA SER A 497 0.10 25.09 -11.23
C SER A 497 -1.26 24.71 -10.61
N LEU A 498 -1.26 23.90 -9.54
CA LEU A 498 -2.44 23.52 -8.76
C LEU A 498 -2.96 24.62 -7.83
N GLN A 499 -2.09 25.40 -7.19
CA GLN A 499 -2.55 26.51 -6.34
C GLN A 499 -3.16 27.62 -7.19
N GLU A 500 -2.61 27.89 -8.37
CA GLU A 500 -3.22 28.80 -9.36
C GLU A 500 -4.61 28.32 -9.78
N LEU A 501 -4.79 27.01 -10.00
CA LEU A 501 -6.10 26.42 -10.29
C LEU A 501 -7.07 26.71 -9.13
N VAL A 502 -6.66 26.44 -7.89
CA VAL A 502 -7.47 26.69 -6.69
C VAL A 502 -7.80 28.17 -6.51
N GLN A 503 -6.81 29.07 -6.65
CA GLN A 503 -7.02 30.51 -6.51
C GLN A 503 -7.99 31.03 -7.56
N THR A 504 -7.82 30.59 -8.81
CA THR A 504 -8.74 30.91 -9.90
C THR A 504 -10.13 30.41 -9.55
N TYR A 505 -10.27 29.15 -9.17
CA TYR A 505 -11.53 28.54 -8.77
C TYR A 505 -12.22 29.27 -7.60
N ARG A 506 -11.49 29.58 -6.53
CA ARG A 506 -11.97 30.28 -5.32
C ARG A 506 -12.42 31.71 -5.59
N SER A 507 -11.97 32.32 -6.69
CA SER A 507 -12.49 33.63 -7.10
C SER A 507 -13.95 33.56 -7.60
N TYR A 508 -14.43 32.37 -7.99
CA TYR A 508 -15.80 32.13 -8.48
C TYR A 508 -16.68 31.38 -7.49
N VAL A 509 -16.13 30.34 -6.85
CA VAL A 509 -16.84 29.50 -5.89
C VAL A 509 -16.36 29.81 -4.48
N LYS A 510 -17.23 30.44 -3.70
CA LYS A 510 -16.93 30.82 -2.31
C LYS A 510 -17.26 29.71 -1.30
N ASP A 511 -18.14 28.79 -1.68
CA ASP A 511 -18.57 27.72 -0.78
C ASP A 511 -17.49 26.66 -0.62
N GLN A 512 -17.46 26.05 0.58
CA GLN A 512 -16.61 24.91 0.86
C GLN A 512 -17.31 23.65 0.35
N PRO A 513 -16.60 22.72 -0.31
CA PRO A 513 -17.23 21.47 -0.77
C PRO A 513 -17.84 20.63 0.36
N GLU A 514 -17.25 20.71 1.57
CA GLU A 514 -17.81 20.15 2.79
C GLU A 514 -17.90 21.25 3.85
N GLY A 515 -19.11 21.79 4.07
CA GLY A 515 -19.32 22.85 5.08
C GLY A 515 -19.10 22.38 6.52
N THR A 516 -19.36 21.09 6.80
CA THR A 516 -19.21 20.49 8.13
C THR A 516 -17.78 20.01 8.43
N LEU A 517 -17.00 19.71 7.39
CA LEU A 517 -15.58 19.33 7.48
C LEU A 517 -14.73 20.23 6.56
N PRO A 518 -14.64 21.54 6.84
CA PRO A 518 -13.93 22.45 5.96
C PRO A 518 -12.43 22.17 6.01
N LEU A 519 -11.85 21.76 4.88
CA LEU A 519 -10.41 21.61 4.76
C LEU A 519 -9.71 22.98 4.80
N ARG A 520 -8.73 23.12 5.68
CA ARG A 520 -7.92 24.34 5.85
C ARG A 520 -6.47 24.05 5.53
N ARG A 521 -5.73 25.08 5.11
CA ARG A 521 -4.29 25.00 4.84
C ARG A 521 -3.58 26.20 5.44
N TYR A 522 -2.42 25.99 6.05
CA TYR A 522 -1.63 27.03 6.72
C TYR A 522 -0.16 26.98 6.28
N PRO A 523 0.48 28.13 5.98
CA PRO A 523 1.90 28.18 5.66
C PRO A 523 2.79 27.65 6.78
N SER A 524 3.71 26.74 6.46
CA SER A 524 4.70 26.22 7.40
C SER A 524 6.13 26.31 6.86
N TYR A 525 7.07 26.63 7.76
CA TYR A 525 8.50 26.67 7.50
C TYR A 525 9.22 25.35 7.85
N SER A 526 8.56 24.44 8.58
CA SER A 526 9.18 23.21 9.09
C SER A 526 9.79 22.38 7.95
N LYS A 527 11.10 22.17 8.01
CA LYS A 527 11.79 21.16 7.20
C LYS A 527 11.55 19.81 7.86
N SER A 528 10.90 18.87 7.17
CA SER A 528 11.29 17.47 7.38
C SER A 528 12.78 17.41 7.05
N ALA A 529 13.60 16.85 7.95
CA ALA A 529 15.05 16.83 7.79
C ALA A 529 15.42 16.06 6.51
N ASP A 530 15.56 16.78 5.40
CA ASP A 530 16.05 16.26 4.15
C ASP A 530 17.52 16.69 4.02
N PRO A 531 18.48 15.78 4.28
CA PRO A 531 19.90 16.09 4.28
C PRO A 531 20.54 15.96 2.89
N SER A 532 19.78 15.54 1.86
CA SER A 532 20.28 15.26 0.51
C SER A 532 20.15 16.45 -0.44
N SER A 533 19.26 17.40 -0.17
CA SER A 533 19.20 18.67 -0.88
C SER A 533 20.28 19.62 -0.35
N GLY A 534 21.25 19.96 -1.20
CA GLY A 534 22.27 20.97 -0.90
C GLY A 534 21.64 22.25 -0.36
N ALA A 535 22.33 22.94 0.54
CA ALA A 535 21.86 24.19 1.14
C ALA A 535 21.38 25.17 0.04
N GLY A 536 20.06 25.36 -0.08
CA GLY A 536 19.45 26.28 -1.05
C GLY A 536 18.62 25.65 -2.18
N ALA A 537 18.34 24.35 -2.19
CA ALA A 537 17.35 23.79 -3.11
C ALA A 537 15.93 24.28 -2.77
N SER A 538 15.18 24.70 -3.79
CA SER A 538 13.82 25.20 -3.63
C SER A 538 12.83 24.07 -3.38
N LYS A 539 11.87 24.28 -2.46
CA LYS A 539 10.85 23.28 -2.11
C LYS A 539 9.94 23.02 -3.30
N THR A 540 9.75 21.75 -3.67
CA THR A 540 8.86 21.38 -4.77
C THR A 540 7.52 20.89 -4.23
N GLN A 541 6.48 20.95 -5.07
CA GLN A 541 5.16 20.42 -4.70
C GLN A 541 5.18 18.90 -4.40
N VAL A 542 6.15 18.19 -4.99
CA VAL A 542 6.38 16.75 -4.76
C VAL A 542 6.71 16.47 -3.30
N ASP A 543 7.48 17.34 -2.65
CA ASP A 543 7.92 17.16 -1.27
C ASP A 543 6.73 17.25 -0.30
N GLU A 544 5.82 18.21 -0.53
CA GLU A 544 4.59 18.36 0.26
C GLU A 544 3.69 17.12 0.10
N PHE A 545 3.53 16.62 -1.12
CA PHE A 545 2.75 15.43 -1.37
C PHE A 545 3.37 14.16 -0.77
N TYR A 546 4.69 14.05 -0.86
CA TYR A 546 5.42 12.95 -0.24
C TYR A 546 5.22 12.92 1.28
N GLU A 547 5.33 14.07 1.95
CA GLU A 547 5.08 14.19 3.39
C GLU A 547 3.63 13.80 3.73
N TYR A 548 2.66 14.30 2.98
CA TYR A 548 1.25 13.96 3.18
C TYR A 548 0.96 12.46 2.98
N LEU A 549 1.59 11.82 1.99
CA LEU A 549 1.42 10.39 1.73
C LEU A 549 2.05 9.53 2.82
N THR A 550 3.21 9.95 3.35
CA THR A 550 3.95 9.18 4.38
C THR A 550 3.43 9.37 5.79
N SER A 551 2.72 10.48 6.09
CA SER A 551 2.09 10.77 7.39
C SER A 551 0.55 10.79 7.33
N PRO A 552 -0.11 9.68 6.96
CA PRO A 552 -1.53 9.69 6.65
C PRO A 552 -2.43 9.82 7.88
N MET A 553 -1.97 9.38 9.05
CA MET A 553 -2.70 9.50 10.32
C MET A 553 -2.75 10.95 10.84
N GLY A 554 -2.01 11.87 10.22
CA GLY A 554 -2.04 13.30 10.52
C GLY A 554 -3.39 13.98 10.21
N ASP A 555 -4.25 13.34 9.43
CA ASP A 555 -5.48 13.90 8.85
C ASP A 555 -6.61 14.21 9.84
N MET A 556 -7.70 14.80 9.32
CA MET A 556 -8.82 15.34 10.09
C MET A 556 -9.69 14.27 10.77
N VAL A 557 -10.02 13.19 10.06
CA VAL A 557 -10.93 12.14 10.54
C VAL A 557 -10.24 10.78 10.40
N ASN A 558 -9.94 10.16 11.53
CA ASN A 558 -9.39 8.83 11.60
C ASN A 558 -10.42 7.90 12.24
N VAL A 559 -10.54 6.68 11.74
CA VAL A 559 -11.46 5.68 12.25
C VAL A 559 -10.70 4.39 12.51
N GLN A 560 -10.79 3.87 13.71
CA GLN A 560 -10.37 2.50 14.01
C GLN A 560 -11.61 1.62 13.99
N MET A 561 -11.63 0.64 13.08
CA MET A 561 -12.77 -0.24 12.86
C MET A 561 -12.37 -1.69 13.08
N THR A 562 -13.05 -2.37 13.98
CA THR A 562 -12.89 -3.82 14.17
C THR A 562 -13.98 -4.55 13.39
N ILE A 563 -13.59 -5.51 12.56
CA ILE A 563 -14.49 -6.33 11.74
C ILE A 563 -14.35 -7.83 12.07
N LEU A 564 -15.37 -8.61 11.72
CA LEU A 564 -15.43 -10.08 11.86
C LEU A 564 -14.41 -10.83 10.96
N GLY A 565 -13.56 -10.10 10.25
CA GLY A 565 -12.54 -10.61 9.36
C GLY A 565 -13.00 -10.67 7.91
N ASP A 566 -12.17 -10.16 7.00
CA ASP A 566 -12.37 -10.18 5.55
C ASP A 566 -11.07 -10.64 4.86
N PRO A 567 -11.08 -11.79 4.16
CA PRO A 567 -9.92 -12.29 3.43
C PRO A 567 -9.40 -11.32 2.36
N ALA A 568 -10.17 -10.32 1.97
CA ALA A 568 -9.76 -9.30 1.02
C ALA A 568 -8.52 -8.50 1.44
N PHE A 569 -8.28 -8.37 2.75
CA PHE A 569 -7.10 -7.70 3.27
C PHE A 569 -5.90 -8.64 3.48
N ILE A 570 -6.03 -9.93 3.14
CA ILE A 570 -4.93 -10.90 3.18
C ILE A 570 -4.39 -11.10 1.76
N GLY A 571 -3.84 -10.00 1.22
CA GLY A 571 -3.05 -10.02 -0.02
C GLY A 571 -1.77 -10.85 0.16
N GLN A 572 -1.18 -11.29 -0.94
CA GLN A 572 0.07 -12.05 -0.95
C GLN A 572 1.16 -11.42 -1.83
N ASP A 573 0.82 -10.37 -2.57
CA ASP A 573 1.73 -9.70 -3.50
C ASP A 573 2.94 -9.10 -2.79
N PHE A 574 2.73 -8.44 -1.64
CA PHE A 574 3.82 -7.85 -0.85
C PHE A 574 4.82 -8.89 -0.32
N ALA A 575 4.40 -10.14 -0.10
CA ALA A 575 5.23 -11.20 0.47
C ALA A 575 5.92 -12.07 -0.60
N LEU A 576 5.38 -12.09 -1.81
CA LEU A 576 5.93 -12.83 -2.93
C LEU A 576 7.02 -12.00 -3.63
N PRO A 577 8.16 -12.60 -4.01
CA PRO A 577 9.17 -11.90 -4.80
C PRO A 577 8.56 -11.30 -6.07
N TYR A 578 8.86 -10.03 -6.34
CA TYR A 578 8.33 -9.33 -7.50
C TYR A 578 8.95 -9.90 -8.78
N GLU A 579 8.12 -10.43 -9.69
CA GLU A 579 8.58 -10.87 -11.02
C GLU A 579 8.56 -9.70 -12.00
N ASN A 580 9.73 -9.15 -12.31
CA ASN A 580 9.89 -8.24 -13.43
C ASN A 580 9.75 -9.05 -14.73
N LYS A 581 8.52 -9.14 -15.27
CA LYS A 581 8.27 -9.79 -16.55
C LYS A 581 8.90 -8.96 -17.66
N SER A 582 10.18 -9.23 -17.91
CA SER A 582 10.89 -8.94 -19.15
C SER A 582 10.23 -9.73 -20.27
N SER A 583 9.07 -9.26 -20.72
CA SER A 583 8.49 -9.67 -21.98
C SER A 583 8.19 -8.41 -22.76
N ASN A 584 8.58 -8.42 -24.02
CA ASN A 584 8.28 -7.43 -25.08
C ASN A 584 6.78 -7.16 -25.32
N THR A 585 5.92 -7.39 -24.33
CA THR A 585 4.64 -6.73 -24.20
C THR A 585 4.87 -5.54 -23.27
N SER A 586 4.94 -4.36 -23.87
CA SER A 586 4.43 -3.16 -23.21
C SER A 586 3.02 -3.49 -22.69
N SER A 587 2.91 -4.07 -21.50
CA SER A 587 1.70 -3.89 -20.71
C SER A 587 1.75 -2.43 -20.34
N ASP A 588 1.26 -1.60 -21.26
CA ASP A 588 1.09 -0.17 -21.05
C ASP A 588 0.50 -0.03 -19.64
N PHE A 589 1.14 0.75 -18.79
CA PHE A 589 0.51 1.23 -17.56
C PHE A 589 -0.55 2.29 -17.91
N SER A 590 -1.25 2.12 -19.04
CA SER A 590 -2.19 3.08 -19.57
C SER A 590 -3.48 3.14 -18.77
N SER A 591 -3.63 2.21 -17.83
CA SER A 591 -4.78 2.08 -16.95
C SER A 591 -4.35 1.33 -15.68
N PHE A 592 -4.78 1.85 -14.54
CA PHE A 592 -4.71 1.19 -13.23
C PHE A 592 -5.91 0.24 -13.01
N SER A 593 -6.79 0.08 -14.02
CA SER A 593 -7.97 -0.77 -13.95
C SER A 593 -7.57 -2.20 -13.69
N GLY A 594 -8.19 -2.79 -12.66
CA GLY A 594 -7.93 -4.17 -12.27
C GLY A 594 -6.56 -4.40 -11.62
N LYS A 595 -5.73 -3.36 -11.44
CA LYS A 595 -4.43 -3.48 -10.73
C LYS A 595 -4.60 -3.37 -9.23
N ALA A 596 -5.60 -2.65 -8.74
CA ALA A 596 -5.86 -2.52 -7.31
C ALA A 596 -6.45 -3.79 -6.64
N TRP A 597 -6.95 -4.72 -7.45
CA TRP A 597 -7.70 -5.88 -6.97
C TRP A 597 -7.35 -7.13 -7.76
N ASP A 598 -6.90 -8.17 -7.06
CA ASP A 598 -6.76 -9.50 -7.62
C ASP A 598 -8.13 -10.20 -7.64
N LYS A 599 -8.65 -10.48 -8.83
CA LYS A 599 -9.94 -11.14 -9.01
C LYS A 599 -9.89 -12.63 -8.68
N ASP A 600 -8.77 -13.30 -8.92
CA ASP A 600 -8.62 -14.75 -8.72
C ASP A 600 -8.49 -15.08 -7.23
N LEU A 601 -7.81 -14.18 -6.51
CA LEU A 601 -7.66 -14.26 -5.07
C LEU A 601 -8.77 -13.54 -4.31
N GLY A 602 -9.46 -12.57 -4.90
CA GLY A 602 -10.47 -11.77 -4.21
C GLY A 602 -9.87 -10.90 -3.10
N CYS A 603 -8.70 -10.28 -3.34
CA CYS A 603 -8.01 -9.42 -2.37
C CYS A 603 -7.42 -8.16 -3.00
N PHE A 604 -7.03 -7.22 -2.15
CA PHE A 604 -6.29 -6.03 -2.56
C PHE A 604 -4.86 -6.39 -3.01
N ASN A 605 -4.38 -5.67 -4.02
CA ASN A 605 -2.97 -5.71 -4.45
C ASN A 605 -2.23 -4.53 -3.83
N PHE A 606 -1.60 -4.78 -2.69
CA PHE A 606 -0.95 -3.77 -1.88
C PHE A 606 0.28 -3.13 -2.54
N ASP A 607 0.96 -3.83 -3.44
CA ASP A 607 2.15 -3.32 -4.16
C ASP A 607 1.80 -2.49 -5.39
N GLN A 608 0.57 -2.60 -5.90
CA GLN A 608 0.17 -1.94 -7.14
C GLN A 608 -0.72 -0.72 -6.92
N ALA A 609 -1.56 -0.71 -5.89
CA ALA A 609 -2.44 0.41 -5.60
C ALA A 609 -2.77 0.51 -4.12
N GLU A 610 -3.18 1.71 -3.70
CA GLU A 610 -3.64 1.87 -2.33
C GLU A 610 -5.03 1.28 -2.09
N PRO A 611 -5.21 0.55 -0.97
CA PRO A 611 -6.52 0.07 -0.55
C PRO A 611 -7.36 1.21 0.03
N PHE A 612 -8.62 1.29 -0.41
CA PHE A 612 -9.63 2.18 0.16
C PHE A 612 -10.99 1.51 0.18
N VAL A 613 -11.82 1.95 1.12
CA VAL A 613 -13.15 1.37 1.40
C VAL A 613 -14.18 2.46 1.58
N THR A 614 -15.44 2.15 1.35
CA THR A 614 -16.54 3.04 1.74
C THR A 614 -17.05 2.63 3.11
N LEU A 615 -17.26 3.62 3.98
CA LEU A 615 -17.88 3.46 5.29
C LEU A 615 -19.13 4.33 5.34
N ASP A 616 -20.28 3.66 5.44
CA ASP A 616 -21.59 4.28 5.45
C ASP A 616 -22.15 4.25 6.88
N PHE A 617 -22.43 5.43 7.43
CA PHE A 617 -23.08 5.57 8.73
C PHE A 617 -24.55 5.88 8.54
N ARG A 618 -25.40 5.16 9.28
CA ARG A 618 -26.83 5.49 9.36
C ARG A 618 -27.37 5.22 10.75
N PHE A 619 -27.55 6.30 11.50
CA PHE A 619 -28.17 6.28 12.82
C PHE A 619 -29.66 6.60 12.72
N PRO A 620 -30.50 5.97 13.56
CA PRO A 620 -31.86 6.43 13.75
C PRO A 620 -31.84 7.76 14.50
N THR A 621 -32.69 8.70 14.08
CA THR A 621 -32.80 10.00 14.76
C THR A 621 -33.72 9.94 15.96
N ASP A 622 -34.75 9.10 15.90
CA ASP A 622 -35.73 8.93 16.97
C ASP A 622 -36.45 7.57 16.83
N ILE A 623 -37.29 7.20 17.78
CA ILE A 623 -38.23 6.08 17.69
C ILE A 623 -39.57 6.62 17.15
N ASP A 624 -40.11 5.99 16.10
CA ASP A 624 -41.48 6.28 15.64
C ASP A 624 -42.47 5.82 16.71
N GLU A 625 -43.03 6.76 17.48
CA GLU A 625 -43.97 6.49 18.59
C GLU A 625 -45.16 5.62 18.18
N LYS A 626 -45.59 5.67 16.91
CA LYS A 626 -46.76 4.91 16.42
C LYS A 626 -46.42 3.48 16.04
N ARG A 627 -45.21 3.25 15.55
CA ARG A 627 -44.75 1.93 15.09
C ARG A 627 -43.84 1.24 16.09
N SER A 628 -43.37 1.97 17.10
CA SER A 628 -42.34 1.55 18.07
C SER A 628 -41.08 1.00 17.40
N VAL A 629 -40.74 1.51 16.21
CA VAL A 629 -39.52 1.15 15.46
C VAL A 629 -38.66 2.39 15.26
N MET A 630 -37.36 2.17 15.07
CA MET A 630 -36.40 3.22 14.75
C MET A 630 -36.80 4.02 13.49
N ASN A 631 -36.80 5.34 13.59
CA ASN A 631 -37.06 6.26 12.49
C ASN A 631 -35.75 6.66 11.80
N PHE A 632 -35.65 6.29 10.52
CA PHE A 632 -34.52 6.63 9.65
C PHE A 632 -34.89 7.64 8.55
N LYS A 633 -36.05 8.31 8.63
CA LYS A 633 -36.54 9.24 7.59
C LYS A 633 -35.84 10.59 7.63
N ASN A 634 -35.58 11.10 8.82
CA ASN A 634 -34.74 12.27 9.02
C ASN A 634 -33.31 11.75 9.14
N LEU A 635 -32.63 11.59 8.00
CA LEU A 635 -31.19 11.33 8.02
C LEU A 635 -30.53 12.64 8.46
N GLU A 636 -30.18 12.75 9.73
CA GLU A 636 -29.11 13.69 10.07
C GLU A 636 -27.90 13.32 9.21
N ASN A 637 -27.39 14.29 8.44
CA ASN A 637 -26.25 14.05 7.56
C ASN A 637 -25.05 13.70 8.43
N ILE A 638 -24.79 12.41 8.60
CA ILE A 638 -23.66 11.95 9.40
C ILE A 638 -22.41 12.26 8.61
N VAL A 639 -21.72 13.28 9.11
CA VAL A 639 -20.52 13.90 8.56
C VAL A 639 -19.37 12.89 8.34
N PHE A 640 -19.43 11.75 9.02
CA PHE A 640 -18.42 10.70 8.97
C PHE A 640 -18.63 9.68 7.85
N SER A 641 -19.76 9.66 7.14
CA SER A 641 -19.89 8.80 5.96
C SER A 641 -18.90 9.24 4.87
N GLY A 642 -18.23 8.27 4.26
CA GLY A 642 -16.99 8.59 3.53
C GLY A 642 -16.39 7.43 2.77
N LEU A 643 -15.57 7.80 1.79
CA LEU A 643 -14.43 7.04 1.31
C LEU A 643 -13.28 7.14 2.32
N TYR A 644 -12.71 6.01 2.69
CA TYR A 644 -11.63 5.92 3.66
C TYR A 644 -10.43 5.21 3.05
N LYS A 645 -9.24 5.80 3.20
CA LYS A 645 -7.98 5.13 2.90
C LYS A 645 -7.67 4.14 4.04
N VAL A 646 -7.27 2.93 3.69
CA VAL A 646 -6.86 1.91 4.67
C VAL A 646 -5.36 2.08 4.91
N VAL A 647 -4.99 2.41 6.15
CA VAL A 647 -3.59 2.73 6.50
C VAL A 647 -2.88 1.51 7.06
N SER A 648 -3.51 0.79 7.98
CA SER A 648 -3.01 -0.45 8.56
C SER A 648 -4.13 -1.49 8.61
N VAL A 649 -3.72 -2.76 8.62
CA VAL A 649 -4.60 -3.91 8.84
C VAL A 649 -3.92 -4.83 9.84
N ASP A 650 -4.57 -5.04 10.98
CA ASP A 650 -4.17 -6.03 11.97
C ASP A 650 -5.11 -7.23 11.89
N SER A 651 -4.61 -8.34 11.33
CA SER A 651 -5.36 -9.58 11.20
C SER A 651 -5.03 -10.53 12.35
N ILE A 652 -6.02 -10.81 13.18
CA ILE A 652 -5.88 -11.60 14.41
C ILE A 652 -6.64 -12.91 14.23
N PHE A 653 -5.93 -14.02 14.39
CA PHE A 653 -6.43 -15.38 14.38
C PHE A 653 -6.19 -15.99 15.75
N ASP A 654 -7.23 -16.05 16.56
CA ASP A 654 -7.12 -16.49 17.95
C ASP A 654 -8.34 -17.31 18.37
N GLY A 655 -8.11 -18.49 18.96
CA GLY A 655 -9.17 -19.34 19.50
C GLY A 655 -10.26 -19.73 18.49
N GLY A 656 -9.91 -19.88 17.21
CA GLY A 656 -10.86 -20.18 16.12
C GLY A 656 -11.65 -18.96 15.62
N LYS A 657 -11.38 -17.76 16.15
CA LYS A 657 -11.96 -16.50 15.67
C LYS A 657 -10.96 -15.79 14.78
N PHE A 658 -11.44 -15.34 13.63
CA PHE A 658 -10.72 -14.42 12.76
C PHE A 658 -11.35 -13.04 12.93
N THR A 659 -10.56 -12.04 13.29
CA THR A 659 -11.00 -10.65 13.41
C THR A 659 -9.94 -9.74 12.82
N GLN A 660 -10.34 -8.57 12.32
CA GLN A 660 -9.40 -7.58 11.80
C GLN A 660 -9.65 -6.21 12.42
N VAL A 661 -8.57 -5.49 12.73
CA VAL A 661 -8.62 -4.08 13.11
C VAL A 661 -8.05 -3.26 11.95
N LEU A 662 -8.84 -2.33 11.44
CA LEU A 662 -8.48 -1.45 10.33
C LEU A 662 -8.31 -0.03 10.86
N ASP A 663 -7.13 0.56 10.70
CA ASP A 663 -6.98 2.01 10.88
C ASP A 663 -7.24 2.70 9.53
N LEU A 664 -8.31 3.46 9.53
CA LEU A 664 -8.86 4.14 8.38
C LEU A 664 -8.70 5.64 8.52
N VAL A 665 -8.52 6.34 7.41
CA VAL A 665 -8.52 7.80 7.39
C VAL A 665 -9.40 8.30 6.26
N ARG A 666 -10.31 9.22 6.57
CA ARG A 666 -11.25 9.76 5.60
C ARG A 666 -10.49 10.61 4.58
N PHE A 667 -10.77 10.47 3.29
CA PHE A 667 -10.32 11.47 2.33
C PHE A 667 -10.97 12.83 2.63
N ASN A 668 -10.31 13.93 2.28
CA ASN A 668 -10.86 15.26 2.48
C ASN A 668 -11.72 15.71 1.29
N ASN A 669 -12.64 16.65 1.53
CA ASN A 669 -13.49 17.28 0.52
C ASN A 669 -14.22 16.27 -0.40
N GLN A 670 -14.96 15.34 0.17
CA GLN A 670 -15.71 14.31 -0.57
C GLN A 670 -17.19 14.69 -0.84
N GLY A 671 -17.54 15.98 -0.72
CA GLY A 671 -18.92 16.46 -0.85
C GLY A 671 -19.61 16.03 -2.15
N LYS A 672 -20.95 15.93 -2.14
CA LYS A 672 -21.78 15.38 -3.23
C LYS A 672 -21.84 16.23 -4.50
N GLU A 673 -21.48 17.50 -4.45
CA GLU A 673 -21.42 18.36 -5.63
C GLU A 673 -19.98 18.79 -5.86
N MET A 674 -19.45 18.47 -7.04
CA MET A 674 -18.37 19.29 -7.55
C MET A 674 -19.02 20.62 -7.91
N THR A 675 -18.73 21.69 -7.18
CA THR A 675 -18.91 23.02 -7.76
C THR A 675 -18.00 23.05 -8.98
N SER A 676 -18.58 23.01 -10.18
CA SER A 676 -17.86 22.77 -11.43
C SER A 676 -16.62 23.65 -11.50
N VAL A 677 -15.44 23.03 -11.69
CA VAL A 677 -14.31 23.77 -12.24
C VAL A 677 -14.68 23.94 -13.70
N ALA A 678 -15.50 24.95 -14.01
CA ALA A 678 -15.78 25.32 -15.39
C ALA A 678 -14.45 25.41 -16.14
N SER A 679 -14.45 24.99 -17.41
CA SER A 679 -13.25 25.03 -18.23
C SER A 679 -12.57 26.39 -18.06
N LEU A 680 -11.26 26.41 -17.80
CA LEU A 680 -10.52 27.67 -17.56
C LEU A 680 -10.75 28.67 -18.71
N SER A 681 -11.06 28.19 -19.91
CA SER A 681 -11.43 28.97 -21.09
C SER A 681 -12.84 29.58 -21.01
N GLU A 682 -13.85 28.89 -20.49
CA GLU A 682 -15.19 29.47 -20.24
C GLU A 682 -15.18 30.41 -19.04
N MET A 683 -14.42 30.08 -17.99
CA MET A 683 -14.18 31.02 -16.89
C MET A 683 -13.42 32.26 -17.38
N GLN A 684 -12.42 32.13 -18.26
CA GLN A 684 -11.74 33.26 -18.89
C GLN A 684 -12.67 34.09 -19.78
N LYS A 685 -13.56 33.48 -20.56
CA LYS A 685 -14.59 34.21 -21.33
C LYS A 685 -15.55 34.98 -20.43
N ILE A 686 -15.96 34.37 -19.31
CA ILE A 686 -16.79 35.03 -18.29
C ILE A 686 -16.00 36.17 -17.62
N VAL A 687 -14.69 36.04 -17.43
CA VAL A 687 -13.79 37.10 -16.93
C VAL A 687 -13.66 38.25 -17.89
N GLU A 688 -13.41 38.01 -19.17
CA GLU A 688 -13.31 39.07 -20.17
C GLU A 688 -14.64 39.80 -20.29
N LYS A 689 -15.76 39.09 -20.25
CA LYS A 689 -17.11 39.67 -20.22
C LYS A 689 -17.36 40.51 -18.98
N LYS A 690 -17.06 40.01 -17.77
CA LYS A 690 -17.23 40.76 -16.51
C LYS A 690 -16.26 41.93 -16.37
N LYS A 691 -15.02 41.82 -16.86
CA LYS A 691 -14.06 42.94 -16.95
C LYS A 691 -14.56 43.99 -17.93
N ALA A 692 -15.09 43.59 -19.08
CA ALA A 692 -15.70 44.52 -20.04
C ALA A 692 -16.92 45.24 -19.42
N GLU A 693 -17.79 44.52 -18.69
CA GLU A 693 -18.94 45.10 -17.98
C GLU A 693 -18.53 46.04 -16.84
N ALA A 694 -17.48 45.70 -16.07
CA ALA A 694 -16.94 46.56 -15.02
C ALA A 694 -16.23 47.80 -15.59
N THR A 695 -15.51 47.66 -16.70
CA THR A 695 -14.87 48.77 -17.42
C THR A 695 -15.92 49.68 -18.05
N ALA A 696 -17.01 49.11 -18.59
CA ALA A 696 -18.16 49.86 -19.11
C ALA A 696 -18.92 50.61 -18.00
N LYS A 697 -19.05 50.03 -16.79
CA LYS A 697 -19.58 50.74 -15.62
C LYS A 697 -18.65 51.84 -15.12
N ALA A 698 -17.33 51.67 -15.24
CA ALA A 698 -16.35 52.68 -14.87
C ALA A 698 -16.24 53.83 -15.90
N THR A 699 -16.67 53.61 -17.15
CA THR A 699 -16.66 54.61 -18.24
C THR A 699 -18.05 55.15 -18.58
N GLY A 700 -19.08 54.72 -17.86
CA GLY A 700 -20.47 55.18 -18.01
C GLY A 700 -20.74 56.50 -17.30
N ASN A 701 -20.66 57.59 -18.07
CA ASN A 701 -21.14 58.94 -17.79
C ASN A 701 -22.45 58.99 -16.96
N SER A 702 -22.39 59.43 -15.70
CA SER A 702 -23.55 59.91 -14.96
C SER A 702 -23.65 61.43 -15.11
N SER A 703 -24.40 61.90 -16.10
CA SER A 703 -25.03 63.23 -16.02
C SER A 703 -26.41 63.04 -15.38
N PRO A 704 -26.71 63.67 -14.23
CA PRO A 704 -28.06 63.66 -13.69
C PRO A 704 -28.87 64.71 -14.44
N ASN A 705 -29.81 64.30 -15.28
CA ASN A 705 -30.87 65.20 -15.72
C ASN A 705 -32.13 64.94 -14.91
N ILE A 706 -32.43 65.95 -14.10
CA ILE A 706 -33.67 66.15 -13.36
C ILE A 706 -34.80 66.33 -14.39
N THR A 707 -35.92 65.62 -14.21
CA THR A 707 -37.31 66.11 -14.27
C THR A 707 -38.26 64.92 -14.39
N ASP A 708 -38.99 64.59 -13.33
CA ASP A 708 -40.45 64.73 -13.41
C ASP A 708 -41.06 64.76 -12.00
N THR A 709 -42.05 65.62 -11.86
CA THR A 709 -42.74 66.00 -10.63
C THR A 709 -44.16 65.45 -10.65
N GLY A 710 -44.61 64.88 -9.53
CA GLY A 710 -46.03 64.70 -9.18
C GLY A 710 -46.53 63.26 -9.30
N VAL A 711 -47.45 62.75 -8.47
CA VAL A 711 -48.29 63.31 -7.41
C VAL A 711 -48.64 62.15 -6.45
N PHE A 712 -48.83 62.51 -5.18
CA PHE A 712 -49.37 61.73 -4.07
C PHE A 712 -50.62 60.88 -4.40
N TYR A 713 -50.65 59.62 -3.95
CA TYR A 713 -51.37 59.17 -2.75
C TYR A 713 -50.83 57.84 -2.25
#